data_AF-A0A9P4TDY7-F1
#
_entry.id   AF-A0A9P4TDY7-F1
#
_cell.length_a   1.000
_cell.length_b   1.000
_cell.length_c   1.000
_cell.angle_alpha   90.00
_cell.angle_beta   90.00
_cell.angle_gamma   90.00
#
_symmetry.space_group_name_H-M   'P 1'
#
loop_
_entity.id
_entity.type
_entity.pdbx_description
1 polymer ?
#
loop_
_entity_poly.entity_id
_entity_poly.type
_entity_poly.pdbx_seq_one_letter_code
_entity_poly.pdbx_strand_id
1 'polypeptide(L)'
;MAENMDFDAYCNLLYQNLARHACYPRTETDGAGPSINKNGVFFPEGTAEEALSIRKLGHLFNHILRSGSPACRDISGTAANLAQRVVERELRKLPIDNFTFVKSILGSDATTALFLEKQYEFLAPVIKKYEEVKGDFRRVPYVRERLIGRGSFGMVYEVEISPQHFQDETGLSNLKNLPLARKDFVLSSWDKAYDKEREVLREIVRNGKKNDNIMESWGSLEFGTTYSLFMPLADCDLMKYMESRSPPQSLTEKAAFIKCAVDLSGAIAFLHDQLESPFYEKLSCIHMDLKPQNILVVINSKGEQTWKVSDFNMSRVKGSKRISDNEHLQLNRSTTFYEINRLFRQEKPSTANSFRADSTINRRGTGTYLAPEACIGDPVQAESDIWSLGCVISVVFTYMCKGFAGVEEFSRVRSQNSRDATDCFFTLPQKKMFPKIGDIGLNDGVLKWLKRLRTTQPTNAEKAILEDLTRFLTKHVFVIDPIRRRKTTANQIRGQLVAAFKAYRQTSEPHEERTSSPRKRSIFGFRNSALIFPPIRLDITLDSPLIACVLGSKAHPLVCVTPTKLVAYRILDITSEAAVDNLDECGNATPCNGQLWSKHVAASTQHIIAATDNKEIEFYLYKADHSGQFGLSTGPQAHWTLNCPGLRKLAMSRDGQYVALVVQSGFHGNPKAMLYIAGLDGLLSTQTDRPQSITSSASGSSSDAGNILGDATLVNCSVDDIYEMVFSKANILYIVSKPRHTRQVQRNEMTVHAWKVADGRRTSLQPVIITHNGNNDLSHGLLTAFTPFSQTPGFTVVTEKTRVMSYMWQNDVGTDNWKAYSLSTSSTGRYRILHIFWDTDDRTLLALGVEQSRSLIHLLAITNVAKRSDPKFESLATFPDLREESVTSGLFTLAIDGSTGQDCLFITTIDRTDRIETGPVRLFRVPLPRRPR
;
A
#
# COMPACT_ATOMS: atom_id res chain seq x y z
N MET A 1 -15.16 47.40 -18.94
CA MET A 1 -15.19 45.93 -19.07
C MET A 1 -14.51 45.22 -17.88
N ALA A 2 -14.57 45.75 -16.65
CA ALA A 2 -13.84 45.20 -15.49
C ALA A 2 -14.74 44.72 -14.34
N GLU A 3 -16.07 44.80 -14.47
CA GLU A 3 -16.98 44.51 -13.35
C GLU A 3 -17.30 43.02 -13.14
N ASN A 4 -16.81 42.10 -13.99
CA ASN A 4 -17.13 40.66 -13.91
C ASN A 4 -15.91 39.72 -14.04
N MET A 5 -14.69 40.18 -13.78
CA MET A 5 -13.51 39.30 -13.81
C MET A 5 -13.32 38.58 -12.46
N ASP A 6 -13.11 37.27 -12.49
CA ASP A 6 -12.75 36.45 -11.33
C ASP A 6 -11.31 36.76 -10.87
N PHE A 7 -10.98 36.49 -9.60
CA PHE A 7 -9.67 36.67 -8.99
C PHE A 7 -8.53 36.05 -9.81
N ASP A 8 -8.78 34.91 -10.46
CA ASP A 8 -7.81 34.26 -11.36
C ASP A 8 -7.52 35.09 -12.62
N ALA A 9 -8.51 35.75 -13.19
CA ALA A 9 -8.33 36.66 -14.31
C ALA A 9 -7.51 37.89 -13.89
N TYR A 10 -7.66 38.35 -12.65
CA TYR A 10 -6.86 39.44 -12.08
C TYR A 10 -5.41 39.05 -11.78
N CYS A 11 -5.18 37.90 -11.15
CA CYS A 11 -3.85 37.34 -10.95
C CYS A 11 -3.14 37.14 -12.29
N ASN A 12 -3.83 36.58 -13.29
CA ASN A 12 -3.32 36.41 -14.64
C ASN A 12 -2.97 37.75 -15.30
N LEU A 13 -3.82 38.77 -15.18
CA LEU A 13 -3.55 40.11 -15.74
C LEU A 13 -2.32 40.75 -15.08
N LEU A 14 -2.16 40.62 -13.76
CA LEU A 14 -0.98 41.11 -13.03
C LEU A 14 0.28 40.36 -13.44
N TYR A 15 0.24 39.03 -13.53
CA TYR A 15 1.36 38.20 -14.01
C TYR A 15 1.74 38.53 -15.45
N GLN A 16 0.75 38.72 -16.34
CA GLN A 16 0.96 39.12 -17.74
C GLN A 16 1.56 40.52 -17.86
N ASN A 17 1.12 41.48 -17.04
CA ASN A 17 1.67 42.84 -17.04
C ASN A 17 3.09 42.88 -16.44
N LEU A 18 3.37 42.11 -15.37
CA LEU A 18 4.72 41.94 -14.83
C LEU A 18 5.66 41.27 -15.85
N ALA A 19 5.18 40.26 -16.58
CA ALA A 19 5.93 39.59 -17.64
C ALA A 19 6.18 40.50 -18.86
N ARG A 20 5.18 41.31 -19.28
CA ARG A 20 5.32 42.32 -20.35
C ARG A 20 6.35 43.40 -20.02
N HIS A 21 6.55 43.72 -18.74
CA HIS A 21 7.62 44.62 -18.30
C HIS A 21 8.98 43.93 -18.12
N ALA A 22 9.04 42.59 -18.16
CA ALA A 22 10.25 41.81 -17.90
C ALA A 22 10.81 41.05 -19.13
N CYS A 23 10.05 40.85 -20.22
CA CYS A 23 10.48 40.05 -21.38
C CYS A 23 9.98 40.63 -22.72
N TYR A 24 10.83 40.62 -23.75
CA TYR A 24 10.46 40.90 -25.15
C TYR A 24 10.43 39.59 -25.96
N PRO A 25 9.34 39.25 -26.68
CA PRO A 25 9.28 38.04 -27.50
C PRO A 25 10.01 38.23 -28.84
N ARG A 26 10.71 37.19 -29.33
CA ARG A 26 11.25 37.13 -30.69
C ARG A 26 10.30 36.35 -31.59
N THR A 27 9.93 36.97 -32.70
CA THR A 27 9.24 36.35 -33.85
C THR A 27 10.11 35.25 -34.47
N GLU A 28 9.50 34.08 -34.70
CA GLU A 28 9.84 33.06 -35.72
C GLU A 28 11.26 32.44 -35.69
N THR A 29 11.45 31.28 -35.05
CA THR A 29 12.42 30.25 -35.49
C THR A 29 12.09 28.85 -34.93
N ASP A 30 12.48 27.84 -35.69
CA ASP A 30 12.02 26.46 -35.66
C ASP A 30 12.66 25.63 -34.52
N GLY A 31 11.83 25.21 -33.56
CA GLY A 31 11.85 24.05 -32.66
C GLY A 31 13.10 23.21 -32.34
N ALA A 32 14.34 23.68 -32.50
CA ALA A 32 15.54 22.86 -32.28
C ALA A 32 16.62 23.62 -31.50
N GLY A 33 16.46 23.75 -30.18
CA GLY A 33 17.51 24.27 -29.29
C GLY A 33 17.16 24.12 -27.79
N PRO A 34 18.17 24.08 -26.89
CA PRO A 34 17.95 23.96 -25.45
C PRO A 34 17.22 25.21 -24.90
N SER A 35 16.33 25.00 -23.92
CA SER A 35 15.44 26.02 -23.32
C SER A 35 16.14 27.17 -22.57
N ILE A 36 17.46 27.10 -22.42
CA ILE A 36 18.33 28.18 -21.99
C ILE A 36 19.56 28.16 -22.89
N ASN A 37 19.89 29.27 -23.54
CA ASN A 37 21.09 29.33 -24.37
C ASN A 37 22.36 29.46 -23.50
N LYS A 38 23.53 29.28 -24.11
CA LYS A 38 24.86 29.44 -23.49
C LYS A 38 25.13 30.80 -22.81
N ASN A 39 24.24 31.77 -22.98
CA ASN A 39 24.29 33.11 -22.39
C ASN A 39 23.22 33.33 -21.30
N GLY A 40 22.52 32.28 -20.84
CA GLY A 40 21.56 32.36 -19.72
C GLY A 40 20.19 32.94 -20.07
N VAL A 41 19.88 33.13 -21.36
CA VAL A 41 18.58 33.65 -21.80
C VAL A 41 17.56 32.51 -21.91
N PHE A 42 16.41 32.65 -21.25
CA PHE A 42 15.35 31.64 -21.17
C PHE A 42 14.42 31.69 -22.39
N PHE A 43 14.25 30.55 -23.07
CA PHE A 43 13.38 30.38 -24.24
C PHE A 43 12.48 29.15 -24.01
N PRO A 44 11.25 29.32 -23.51
CA PRO A 44 10.34 28.21 -23.32
C PRO A 44 9.78 27.72 -24.66
N GLU A 45 9.72 26.40 -24.87
CA GLU A 45 9.01 25.81 -26.01
C GLU A 45 7.50 26.09 -25.94
N GLY A 46 6.90 26.41 -27.10
CA GLY A 46 5.47 26.68 -27.29
C GLY A 46 5.17 28.07 -27.86
N THR A 47 3.90 28.31 -28.17
CA THR A 47 3.40 29.64 -28.58
C THR A 47 3.53 30.66 -27.44
N ALA A 48 3.44 31.96 -27.74
CA ALA A 48 3.50 33.03 -26.72
C ALA A 48 2.44 32.83 -25.61
N GLU A 49 1.28 32.25 -25.94
CA GLU A 49 0.25 31.86 -24.95
C GLU A 49 0.69 30.68 -24.07
N GLU A 50 1.36 29.67 -24.62
CA GLU A 50 1.83 28.49 -23.86
C GLU A 50 3.02 28.82 -22.93
N ALA A 51 3.88 29.74 -23.35
CA ALA A 51 4.99 30.26 -22.57
C ALA A 51 4.54 31.09 -21.36
N LEU A 52 3.37 31.72 -21.45
CA LEU A 52 2.76 32.60 -20.43
C LEU A 52 1.77 31.88 -19.49
N SER A 53 1.75 30.55 -19.49
CA SER A 53 0.90 29.77 -18.57
C SER A 53 1.40 29.83 -17.11
N ILE A 54 0.47 29.87 -16.14
CA ILE A 54 0.69 29.93 -14.66
C ILE A 54 1.80 28.98 -14.18
N ARG A 55 1.86 27.76 -14.74
CA ARG A 55 2.86 26.74 -14.37
C ARG A 55 4.29 27.16 -14.71
N LYS A 56 4.53 27.80 -15.86
CA LYS A 56 5.88 28.19 -16.31
C LYS A 56 6.36 29.50 -15.66
N LEU A 57 5.44 30.42 -15.34
CA LEU A 57 5.76 31.71 -14.70
C LEU A 57 6.16 31.56 -13.22
N GLY A 58 5.55 30.63 -12.47
CA GLY A 58 5.96 30.32 -11.10
C GLY A 58 7.36 29.70 -10.99
N HIS A 59 7.81 28.97 -12.01
CA HIS A 59 9.17 28.45 -12.11
C HIS A 59 10.19 29.54 -12.47
N LEU A 60 9.83 30.47 -13.37
CA LEU A 60 10.68 31.61 -13.74
C LEU A 60 10.96 32.53 -12.54
N PHE A 61 9.93 32.88 -11.76
CA PHE A 61 10.09 33.71 -10.56
C PHE A 61 10.90 33.01 -9.46
N ASN A 62 10.66 31.72 -9.21
CA ASN A 62 11.47 30.95 -8.25
C ASN A 62 12.93 30.79 -8.72
N HIS A 63 13.18 30.68 -10.03
CA HIS A 63 14.53 30.57 -10.58
C HIS A 63 15.31 31.88 -10.46
N ILE A 64 14.69 33.02 -10.79
CA ILE A 64 15.27 34.36 -10.64
C ILE A 64 15.57 34.70 -9.17
N LEU A 65 14.72 34.25 -8.24
CA LEU A 65 14.91 34.47 -6.79
C LEU A 65 15.96 33.53 -6.19
N ARG A 66 16.12 32.31 -6.71
CA ARG A 66 17.10 31.32 -6.22
C ARG A 66 18.52 31.54 -6.73
N SER A 67 18.69 32.13 -7.92
CA SER A 67 19.99 32.16 -8.59
C SER A 67 20.98 33.17 -8.01
N GLY A 68 20.53 34.18 -7.27
CA GLY A 68 21.34 34.96 -6.30
C GLY A 68 22.76 35.38 -6.70
N SER A 69 23.09 35.45 -8.00
CA SER A 69 24.48 35.52 -8.47
C SER A 69 24.62 36.57 -9.58
N PRO A 70 25.64 37.45 -9.54
CA PRO A 70 25.80 38.59 -10.45
C PRO A 70 26.37 38.21 -11.82
N ALA A 71 26.22 36.97 -12.26
CA ALA A 71 26.87 36.45 -13.46
C ALA A 71 25.97 36.58 -14.70
N CYS A 72 25.69 37.82 -15.12
CA CYS A 72 25.24 38.09 -16.48
C CYS A 72 25.71 39.49 -16.90
N ARG A 73 26.94 39.56 -17.41
CA ARG A 73 27.44 40.74 -18.12
C ARG A 73 26.87 40.69 -19.54
N ASP A 74 25.86 41.53 -19.77
CA ASP A 74 25.32 42.02 -21.06
C ASP A 74 23.79 42.00 -21.14
N ILE A 75 23.14 42.48 -20.09
CA ILE A 75 21.80 43.05 -20.22
C ILE A 75 21.96 44.57 -20.11
N SER A 76 21.43 45.34 -21.07
CA SER A 76 21.49 46.80 -21.07
C SER A 76 21.14 47.32 -19.67
N GLY A 77 22.10 48.02 -19.05
CA GLY A 77 22.14 48.33 -17.62
C GLY A 77 21.02 49.22 -17.09
N THR A 78 19.97 49.48 -17.85
CA THR A 78 18.84 50.31 -17.44
C THR A 78 17.59 49.47 -17.18
N ALA A 79 17.27 48.48 -18.02
CA ALA A 79 16.08 47.65 -17.87
C ALA A 79 16.24 46.56 -16.79
N ALA A 80 17.39 45.88 -16.75
CA ALA A 80 17.72 44.95 -15.67
C ALA A 80 17.82 45.68 -14.32
N ASN A 81 18.46 46.85 -14.26
CA ASN A 81 18.52 47.64 -13.03
C ASN A 81 17.17 48.23 -12.63
N LEU A 82 16.25 48.56 -13.55
CA LEU A 82 14.92 49.07 -13.20
C LEU A 82 14.00 47.93 -12.74
N ALA A 83 13.99 46.80 -13.45
CA ALA A 83 13.27 45.60 -13.04
C ALA A 83 13.83 45.03 -11.72
N GLN A 84 15.15 44.98 -11.56
CA GLN A 84 15.82 44.59 -10.32
C GLN A 84 15.57 45.62 -9.22
N ARG A 85 15.58 46.94 -9.47
CA ARG A 85 15.23 47.93 -8.42
C ARG A 85 13.75 47.88 -8.02
N VAL A 86 12.82 47.63 -8.94
CA VAL A 86 11.37 47.54 -8.66
C VAL A 86 11.03 46.21 -7.96
N VAL A 87 11.64 45.10 -8.40
CA VAL A 87 11.48 43.77 -7.81
C VAL A 87 12.23 43.65 -6.47
N GLU A 88 13.42 44.25 -6.33
CA GLU A 88 14.21 44.19 -5.09
C GLU A 88 13.80 45.23 -4.03
N ARG A 89 13.27 46.42 -4.39
CA ARG A 89 12.86 47.42 -3.37
C ARG A 89 11.41 47.33 -2.92
N GLU A 90 10.46 46.93 -3.77
CA GLU A 90 9.02 47.08 -3.44
C GLU A 90 8.24 45.76 -3.47
N LEU A 91 8.45 44.86 -4.44
CA LEU A 91 7.83 43.51 -4.40
C LEU A 91 8.41 42.62 -3.29
N ARG A 92 9.66 42.89 -2.86
CA ARG A 92 10.23 42.28 -1.66
C ARG A 92 9.55 42.75 -0.35
N LYS A 93 8.74 43.81 -0.38
CA LYS A 93 8.08 44.43 0.78
C LYS A 93 6.56 44.30 0.77
N LEU A 94 6.00 43.38 0.00
CA LEU A 94 4.59 42.99 0.14
C LEU A 94 4.25 42.72 1.63
N PRO A 95 3.27 43.41 2.26
CA PRO A 95 2.26 44.25 1.64
C PRO A 95 2.76 45.62 1.16
N ILE A 96 2.37 45.98 -0.06
CA ILE A 96 2.59 47.27 -0.69
C ILE A 96 1.39 48.15 -0.32
N ASP A 97 1.64 49.29 0.31
CA ASP A 97 0.58 50.23 0.71
C ASP A 97 0.42 51.39 -0.29
N ASN A 98 1.29 51.47 -1.30
CA ASN A 98 1.31 52.56 -2.27
C ASN A 98 0.28 52.34 -3.40
N PHE A 99 -0.92 52.88 -3.21
CA PHE A 99 -2.03 52.79 -4.16
C PHE A 99 -1.66 53.31 -5.55
N THR A 100 -0.98 54.45 -5.66
CA THR A 100 -0.61 55.05 -6.95
C THR A 100 0.37 54.18 -7.73
N PHE A 101 1.32 53.56 -7.04
CA PHE A 101 2.26 52.60 -7.64
C PHE A 101 1.53 51.35 -8.16
N VAL A 102 0.66 50.75 -7.34
CA VAL A 102 -0.13 49.58 -7.77
C VAL A 102 -1.09 49.94 -8.91
N LYS A 103 -1.69 51.13 -8.89
CA LYS A 103 -2.51 51.67 -9.99
C LYS A 103 -1.72 51.84 -11.28
N SER A 104 -0.47 52.27 -11.20
CA SER A 104 0.39 52.37 -12.39
C SER A 104 0.64 51.01 -13.06
N ILE A 105 0.55 49.90 -12.30
CA ILE A 105 0.75 48.53 -12.80
C ILE A 105 -0.57 47.88 -13.26
N LEU A 106 -1.66 48.09 -12.50
CA LEU A 106 -2.96 47.43 -12.71
C LEU A 106 -3.93 48.26 -13.55
N GLY A 107 -3.66 49.55 -13.74
CA GLY A 107 -4.37 50.45 -14.66
C GLY A 107 -5.76 50.93 -14.22
N SER A 108 -6.35 50.37 -13.17
CA SER A 108 -7.71 50.72 -12.71
C SER A 108 -7.81 50.85 -11.18
N ASP A 109 -8.60 51.82 -10.71
CA ASP A 109 -8.83 52.04 -9.27
C ASP A 109 -9.48 50.84 -8.58
N ALA A 110 -10.46 50.20 -9.24
CA ALA A 110 -11.15 49.04 -8.71
C ALA A 110 -10.21 47.83 -8.57
N THR A 111 -9.39 47.56 -9.59
CA THR A 111 -8.40 46.48 -9.57
C THR A 111 -7.30 46.73 -8.54
N THR A 112 -6.87 47.98 -8.40
CA THR A 112 -5.88 48.38 -7.40
C THR A 112 -6.40 48.24 -5.99
N ALA A 113 -7.62 48.71 -5.71
CA ALA A 113 -8.25 48.53 -4.41
C ALA A 113 -8.39 47.03 -4.06
N LEU A 114 -8.84 46.22 -5.02
CA LEU A 114 -8.99 44.78 -4.84
C LEU A 114 -7.64 44.06 -4.64
N PHE A 115 -6.59 44.43 -5.39
CA PHE A 115 -5.25 43.88 -5.16
C PHE A 115 -4.69 44.29 -3.80
N LEU A 116 -4.83 45.56 -3.39
CA LEU A 116 -4.35 46.01 -2.09
C LEU A 116 -5.09 45.33 -0.93
N GLU A 117 -6.38 45.03 -1.12
CA GLU A 117 -7.16 44.20 -0.22
C GLU A 117 -6.61 42.78 -0.20
N LYS A 118 -6.49 42.13 -1.37
CA LYS A 118 -6.18 40.69 -1.51
C LYS A 118 -4.71 40.34 -1.60
N GLN A 119 -3.82 41.33 -1.50
CA GLN A 119 -2.41 41.14 -1.77
C GLN A 119 -1.82 40.07 -0.88
N TYR A 120 -2.29 39.88 0.36
CA TYR A 120 -1.82 38.85 1.29
C TYR A 120 -1.92 37.41 0.74
N GLU A 121 -2.79 37.16 -0.24
CA GLU A 121 -2.97 35.85 -0.90
C GLU A 121 -1.89 35.58 -1.97
N PHE A 122 -1.18 36.62 -2.42
CA PHE A 122 -0.18 36.51 -3.47
C PHE A 122 1.15 35.93 -2.94
N LEU A 123 1.66 34.88 -3.59
CA LEU A 123 2.89 34.14 -3.23
C LEU A 123 2.79 33.32 -1.92
N ALA A 124 1.59 33.04 -1.42
CA ALA A 124 1.38 32.10 -0.34
C ALA A 124 1.56 30.64 -0.84
N PRO A 125 2.03 29.71 0.01
CA PRO A 125 2.16 28.31 -0.37
C PRO A 125 0.80 27.67 -0.58
N VAL A 126 0.67 26.76 -1.55
CA VAL A 126 -0.50 25.90 -1.66
C VAL A 126 -0.25 24.65 -0.82
N ILE A 127 -1.02 24.46 0.25
CA ILE A 127 -0.98 23.24 1.08
C ILE A 127 -1.52 22.09 0.24
N LYS A 128 -0.84 20.95 0.26
CA LYS A 128 -1.25 19.77 -0.49
C LYS A 128 -1.58 18.61 0.44
N LYS A 129 -2.73 17.99 0.23
CA LYS A 129 -3.20 16.91 1.10
C LYS A 129 -2.23 15.73 1.11
N TYR A 130 -1.78 15.35 2.32
CA TYR A 130 -0.79 14.30 2.58
C TYR A 130 0.63 14.53 2.05
N GLU A 131 0.91 15.72 1.54
CA GLU A 131 2.25 16.09 1.10
C GLU A 131 2.86 17.08 2.08
N GLU A 132 4.19 17.11 2.05
CA GLU A 132 4.94 18.14 2.71
C GLU A 132 5.29 19.24 1.71
N VAL A 133 4.95 20.47 2.06
CA VAL A 133 5.30 21.66 1.28
C VAL A 133 6.47 22.36 1.96
N LYS A 134 7.61 22.43 1.26
CA LYS A 134 8.83 23.10 1.74
C LYS A 134 9.14 24.32 0.88
N GLY A 135 9.53 25.42 1.51
CA GLY A 135 10.00 26.59 0.80
C GLY A 135 10.28 27.78 1.71
N ASP A 136 11.07 28.71 1.21
CA ASP A 136 11.26 30.01 1.83
C ASP A 136 10.11 30.94 1.38
N PHE A 137 8.93 30.68 1.97
CA PHE A 137 7.74 31.46 1.68
C PHE A 137 7.86 32.86 2.30
N ARG A 138 7.11 33.85 1.82
CA ARG A 138 7.09 35.17 2.50
C ARG A 138 5.79 35.40 3.25
N ARG A 139 4.81 34.56 2.95
CA ARG A 139 3.42 34.70 3.34
C ARG A 139 2.86 33.33 3.62
N VAL A 140 1.75 33.37 4.31
CA VAL A 140 1.07 32.21 4.84
C VAL A 140 -0.28 32.08 4.15
N PRO A 141 -0.79 30.85 3.97
CA PRO A 141 -1.98 30.61 3.16
C PRO A 141 -3.30 30.85 3.89
N TYR A 142 -3.28 31.44 5.09
CA TYR A 142 -4.45 31.61 5.92
C TYR A 142 -4.82 33.08 6.09
N VAL A 143 -6.12 33.37 5.95
CA VAL A 143 -6.71 34.71 6.06
C VAL A 143 -7.00 35.10 7.51
N ARG A 144 -7.08 34.09 8.38
CA ARG A 144 -7.32 34.23 9.81
C ARG A 144 -6.60 33.13 10.57
N GLU A 145 -6.06 33.47 11.73
CA GLU A 145 -5.59 32.50 12.71
C GLU A 145 -6.05 32.87 14.12
N ARG A 146 -6.30 31.85 14.95
CA ARG A 146 -6.67 32.00 16.36
C ARG A 146 -5.98 30.92 17.17
N LEU A 147 -5.21 31.30 18.19
CA LEU A 147 -4.61 30.34 19.11
C LEU A 147 -5.71 29.62 19.90
N ILE A 148 -5.78 28.30 19.81
CA ILE A 148 -6.79 27.46 20.48
C ILE A 148 -6.19 26.48 21.50
N GLY A 149 -4.87 26.27 21.49
CA GLY A 149 -4.20 25.40 22.45
C GLY A 149 -2.70 25.64 22.55
N ARG A 150 -2.11 25.36 23.72
CA ARG A 150 -0.67 25.40 23.97
C ARG A 150 -0.27 24.15 24.72
N GLY A 151 0.74 23.43 24.20
CA GLY A 151 1.29 22.23 24.84
C GLY A 151 2.82 22.28 24.91
N SER A 152 3.44 21.25 25.50
CA SER A 152 4.89 21.18 25.70
C SER A 152 5.75 21.15 24.44
N PHE A 153 5.15 20.79 23.29
CA PHE A 153 5.84 20.63 22.00
C PHE A 153 5.44 21.65 20.94
N GLY A 154 4.51 22.56 21.26
CA GLY A 154 4.04 23.52 20.26
C GLY A 154 2.72 24.21 20.58
N MET A 155 2.29 25.04 19.62
CA MET A 155 1.05 25.81 19.67
C MET A 155 0.07 25.27 18.64
N VAL A 156 -1.23 25.29 18.99
CA VAL A 156 -2.31 24.85 18.11
C VAL A 156 -3.19 26.06 17.78
N TYR A 157 -3.37 26.31 16.50
CA TYR A 157 -4.19 27.38 15.95
C TYR A 157 -5.38 26.81 15.20
N GLU A 158 -6.50 27.47 15.27
CA GLU A 158 -7.54 27.40 14.25
C GLU A 158 -7.17 28.38 13.15
N VAL A 159 -7.13 27.91 11.91
CA VAL A 159 -6.78 28.71 10.74
C VAL A 159 -7.86 28.61 9.67
N GLU A 160 -8.13 29.70 8.98
CA GLU A 160 -8.96 29.69 7.77
C GLU A 160 -8.04 29.78 6.55
N ILE A 161 -7.86 28.68 5.82
CA ILE A 161 -7.05 28.66 4.59
C ILE A 161 -7.80 29.39 3.48
N SER A 162 -7.14 30.32 2.80
CA SER A 162 -7.69 31.10 1.69
C SER A 162 -8.15 30.18 0.54
N PRO A 163 -9.14 30.58 -0.28
CA PRO A 163 -9.47 29.87 -1.51
C PRO A 163 -8.23 29.60 -2.36
N GLN A 164 -8.20 28.47 -3.03
CA GLN A 164 -7.15 27.96 -3.89
C GLN A 164 -5.81 27.58 -3.22
N HIS A 165 -5.68 27.77 -1.91
CA HIS A 165 -4.43 27.55 -1.17
C HIS A 165 -4.40 26.21 -0.41
N PHE A 166 -5.36 25.34 -0.66
CA PHE A 166 -5.37 23.95 -0.24
C PHE A 166 -5.80 23.05 -1.40
N GLN A 167 -4.98 22.05 -1.76
CA GLN A 167 -5.24 21.04 -2.79
C GLN A 167 -5.55 19.69 -2.17
N ASP A 168 -6.63 19.05 -2.62
CA ASP A 168 -6.99 17.69 -2.25
C ASP A 168 -6.20 16.62 -3.03
N GLU A 169 -6.51 15.34 -2.79
CA GLU A 169 -5.87 14.19 -3.46
C GLU A 169 -6.06 14.17 -4.98
N THR A 170 -7.10 14.85 -5.50
CA THR A 170 -7.38 14.93 -6.93
C THR A 170 -6.69 16.12 -7.60
N GLY A 171 -6.02 16.97 -6.80
CA GLY A 171 -5.41 18.22 -7.24
C GLY A 171 -6.41 19.37 -7.36
N LEU A 172 -7.66 19.19 -6.93
CA LEU A 172 -8.66 20.25 -6.88
C LEU A 172 -8.39 21.16 -5.69
N SER A 173 -8.48 22.47 -5.91
CA SER A 173 -8.22 23.45 -4.86
C SER A 173 -9.52 23.89 -4.16
N ASN A 174 -9.44 24.24 -2.88
CA ASN A 174 -10.59 24.70 -2.11
C ASN A 174 -11.19 25.98 -2.73
N LEU A 175 -12.50 25.99 -2.98
CA LEU A 175 -13.18 27.15 -3.58
C LEU A 175 -13.60 28.22 -2.56
N LYS A 176 -13.58 27.88 -1.27
CA LYS A 176 -13.97 28.75 -0.15
C LYS A 176 -12.93 28.66 0.96
N ASN A 177 -13.00 29.58 1.91
CA ASN A 177 -12.22 29.51 3.14
C ASN A 177 -12.38 28.13 3.79
N LEU A 178 -11.26 27.47 4.07
CA LEU A 178 -11.24 26.13 4.64
C LEU A 178 -10.74 26.18 6.09
N PRO A 179 -11.62 25.98 7.10
CA PRO A 179 -11.21 25.96 8.50
C PRO A 179 -10.45 24.67 8.81
N LEU A 180 -9.24 24.80 9.36
CA LEU A 180 -8.38 23.69 9.79
C LEU A 180 -7.76 23.98 11.16
N ALA A 181 -7.31 22.92 11.83
CA ALA A 181 -6.37 23.04 12.94
C ALA A 181 -4.93 23.00 12.38
N ARG A 182 -4.10 23.96 12.78
CA ARG A 182 -2.66 24.03 12.50
C ARG A 182 -1.89 23.83 13.80
N LYS A 183 -1.02 22.83 13.86
CA LYS A 183 -0.10 22.63 14.99
C LYS A 183 1.31 22.97 14.57
N ASP A 184 1.90 23.96 15.23
CA ASP A 184 3.24 24.47 14.92
C ASP A 184 4.29 23.86 15.85
N PHE A 185 5.39 23.46 15.24
CA PHE A 185 6.55 22.87 15.89
C PHE A 185 7.80 23.68 15.56
N VAL A 186 8.70 23.82 16.52
CA VAL A 186 10.03 24.41 16.27
C VAL A 186 11.02 23.30 15.96
N LEU A 187 11.58 23.37 14.76
CA LEU A 187 12.60 22.45 14.28
C LEU A 187 13.92 22.62 15.04
N SER A 188 14.67 21.53 15.22
CA SER A 188 15.94 21.53 15.94
C SER A 188 17.08 21.78 14.95
N SER A 189 18.13 22.53 15.28
CA SER A 189 19.19 22.92 14.32
C SER A 189 20.00 21.79 13.62
N TRP A 190 19.60 20.52 13.78
CA TRP A 190 20.20 19.29 13.24
C TRP A 190 19.22 18.49 12.33
N ASP A 191 18.20 19.14 11.75
CA ASP A 191 17.00 18.48 11.14
C ASP A 191 17.26 17.41 10.07
N LYS A 192 18.38 17.43 9.35
CA LYS A 192 18.72 16.36 8.38
C LYS A 192 18.96 15.00 9.05
N ALA A 193 19.19 14.96 10.36
CA ALA A 193 19.43 13.73 11.10
C ALA A 193 18.17 12.89 11.37
N TYR A 194 16.96 13.46 11.21
CA TYR A 194 15.70 12.83 11.61
C TYR A 194 14.64 12.77 10.50
N ASP A 195 15.06 12.80 9.23
CA ASP A 195 14.15 12.66 8.07
C ASP A 195 13.30 11.37 8.15
N LYS A 196 13.85 10.31 8.76
CA LYS A 196 13.17 9.02 8.95
C LYS A 196 12.02 9.11 9.96
N GLU A 197 12.23 9.72 11.12
CA GLU A 197 11.19 9.95 12.13
C GLU A 197 10.07 10.83 11.55
N ARG A 198 10.42 11.82 10.74
CA ARG A 198 9.46 12.69 10.06
C ARG A 198 8.64 11.97 9.00
N GLU A 199 9.25 11.05 8.27
CA GLU A 199 8.54 10.13 7.37
C GLU A 199 7.61 9.21 8.16
N VAL A 200 8.10 8.57 9.22
CA VAL A 200 7.29 7.67 10.07
C VAL A 200 6.10 8.39 10.72
N LEU A 201 6.27 9.62 11.20
CA LEU A 201 5.16 10.43 11.71
C LEU A 201 4.10 10.68 10.62
N ARG A 202 4.54 11.03 9.41
CA ARG A 202 3.63 11.18 8.27
C ARG A 202 2.90 9.88 7.97
N GLU A 203 3.57 8.73 8.06
CA GLU A 203 2.95 7.44 7.82
C GLU A 203 1.93 7.02 8.89
N ILE A 204 2.22 7.25 10.18
CA ILE A 204 1.24 7.01 11.25
C ILE A 204 -0.04 7.80 10.97
N VAL A 205 0.13 9.09 10.67
CA VAL A 205 -0.99 10.01 10.56
C VAL A 205 -1.72 9.85 9.21
N ARG A 206 -1.02 9.48 8.13
CA ARG A 206 -1.60 9.09 6.84
C ARG A 206 -2.41 7.80 6.95
N ASN A 207 -1.90 6.80 7.69
CA ASN A 207 -2.67 5.57 7.98
C ASN A 207 -3.93 5.86 8.80
N GLY A 208 -4.07 7.06 9.38
CA GLY A 208 -5.33 7.56 9.95
C GLY A 208 -6.51 7.49 8.97
N LYS A 209 -6.30 7.58 7.65
CA LYS A 209 -7.36 7.33 6.64
C LYS A 209 -8.01 5.95 6.78
N LYS A 210 -7.27 4.95 7.24
CA LYS A 210 -7.76 3.58 7.40
C LYS A 210 -8.56 3.39 8.70
N ASN A 211 -8.61 4.40 9.59
CA ASN A 211 -9.29 4.31 10.88
C ASN A 211 -9.90 5.66 11.30
N ASP A 212 -11.23 5.74 11.31
CA ASP A 212 -11.99 6.97 11.63
C ASP A 212 -11.74 7.53 13.05
N ASN A 213 -11.11 6.76 13.94
CA ASN A 213 -10.83 7.13 15.33
C ASN A 213 -9.37 7.53 15.57
N ILE A 214 -8.61 7.79 14.50
CA ILE A 214 -7.28 8.42 14.53
C ILE A 214 -7.40 9.78 13.84
N MET A 215 -6.79 10.82 14.41
CA MET A 215 -6.78 12.15 13.81
C MET A 215 -5.91 12.14 12.55
N GLU A 216 -6.51 12.53 11.43
CA GLU A 216 -5.87 12.57 10.12
C GLU A 216 -5.09 13.88 9.95
N SER A 217 -3.92 13.81 9.33
CA SER A 217 -3.19 14.99 8.85
C SER A 217 -3.50 15.21 7.39
N TRP A 218 -3.90 16.43 7.08
CA TRP A 218 -4.18 16.90 5.74
C TRP A 218 -2.98 17.56 5.07
N GLY A 219 -1.77 17.36 5.59
CA GLY A 219 -0.54 17.90 5.01
C GLY A 219 0.30 18.68 6.02
N SER A 220 1.51 19.04 5.59
CA SER A 220 2.42 19.83 6.40
C SER A 220 3.11 20.93 5.60
N LEU A 221 3.49 21.99 6.32
CA LEU A 221 4.22 23.13 5.78
C LEU A 221 5.48 23.34 6.60
N GLU A 222 6.63 23.33 5.94
CA GLU A 222 7.87 23.80 6.52
C GLU A 222 8.10 25.24 6.09
N PHE A 223 8.10 26.15 7.07
CA PHE A 223 8.31 27.58 6.87
C PHE A 223 9.36 28.11 7.84
N GLY A 224 10.55 28.42 7.32
CA GLY A 224 11.71 28.83 8.13
C GLY A 224 12.12 27.74 9.12
N THR A 225 12.02 28.02 10.41
CA THR A 225 12.30 27.03 11.49
C THR A 225 11.03 26.37 12.05
N THR A 226 9.87 26.69 11.47
CA THR A 226 8.58 26.20 11.91
C THR A 226 8.11 25.08 10.99
N TYR A 227 7.74 23.95 11.59
CA TYR A 227 7.03 22.88 10.93
C TYR A 227 5.58 22.88 11.39
N SER A 228 4.64 23.04 10.46
CA SER A 228 3.22 23.11 10.74
C SER A 228 2.51 21.87 10.21
N LEU A 229 1.72 21.22 11.05
CA LEU A 229 0.84 20.10 10.68
C LEU A 229 -0.61 20.59 10.58
N PHE A 230 -1.29 20.31 9.47
CA PHE A 230 -2.69 20.68 9.26
C PHE A 230 -3.59 19.46 9.45
N MET A 231 -4.72 19.65 10.14
CA MET A 231 -5.69 18.61 10.49
C MET A 231 -7.12 19.16 10.43
N PRO A 232 -8.15 18.31 10.29
CA PRO A 232 -9.53 18.71 10.51
C PRO A 232 -9.71 19.39 11.87
N LEU A 233 -10.49 20.48 11.91
CA LEU A 233 -10.84 21.14 13.16
C LEU A 233 -11.82 20.27 13.96
N ALA A 234 -11.45 19.95 15.20
CA ALA A 234 -12.33 19.25 16.14
C ALA A 234 -13.07 20.24 17.04
N ASP A 235 -14.23 19.84 17.59
CA ASP A 235 -15.03 20.70 18.48
C ASP A 235 -14.32 20.99 19.80
N CYS A 236 -13.72 19.96 20.42
CA CYS A 236 -12.91 20.07 21.64
C CYS A 236 -12.13 18.78 21.92
N ASP A 237 -11.31 18.76 22.98
CA ASP A 237 -10.79 17.52 23.56
C ASP A 237 -11.79 16.88 24.54
N LEU A 238 -11.54 15.62 24.92
CA LEU A 238 -12.45 14.83 25.77
C LEU A 238 -12.52 15.36 27.21
N MET A 239 -11.46 15.97 27.76
CA MET A 239 -11.56 16.62 29.08
C MET A 239 -12.52 17.81 29.02
N LYS A 240 -12.33 18.70 28.05
CA LYS A 240 -13.18 19.88 27.86
C LYS A 240 -14.62 19.50 27.52
N TYR A 241 -14.82 18.41 26.78
CA TYR A 241 -16.14 17.83 26.56
C TYR A 241 -16.80 17.47 27.90
N MET A 242 -16.11 16.72 28.75
CA MET A 242 -16.64 16.31 30.06
C MET A 242 -16.88 17.51 31.00
N GLU A 243 -16.06 18.56 30.93
CA GLU A 243 -16.23 19.78 31.74
C GLU A 243 -17.45 20.59 31.30
N SER A 244 -17.69 20.71 30.00
CA SER A 244 -18.69 21.62 29.43
C SER A 244 -20.05 20.99 29.13
N ARG A 245 -20.15 19.65 29.14
CA ARG A 245 -21.38 18.92 28.80
C ARG A 245 -21.92 18.14 29.99
N SER A 246 -23.24 17.98 30.01
CA SER A 246 -23.89 17.08 30.95
C SER A 246 -23.61 15.61 30.61
N PRO A 247 -23.42 14.72 31.60
CA PRO A 247 -23.21 13.31 31.34
C PRO A 247 -24.45 12.67 30.70
N PRO A 248 -24.27 11.58 29.92
CA PRO A 248 -25.38 10.86 29.30
C PRO A 248 -26.39 10.37 30.34
N GLN A 249 -27.67 10.71 30.14
CA GLN A 249 -28.74 10.43 31.10
C GLN A 249 -29.46 9.14 30.76
N SER A 250 -29.85 8.98 29.50
CA SER A 250 -30.58 7.79 29.04
C SER A 250 -29.66 6.58 28.83
N LEU A 251 -30.20 5.37 28.94
CA LEU A 251 -29.44 4.13 28.65
C LEU A 251 -28.91 4.12 27.21
N THR A 252 -29.67 4.69 26.27
CA THR A 252 -29.28 4.82 24.87
C THR A 252 -28.10 5.78 24.69
N GLU A 253 -28.12 6.94 25.36
CA GLU A 253 -26.99 7.87 25.37
C GLU A 253 -25.75 7.24 26.02
N LYS A 254 -25.91 6.51 27.13
CA LYS A 254 -24.82 5.77 27.77
C LYS A 254 -24.23 4.72 26.82
N ALA A 255 -25.08 3.99 26.09
CA ALA A 255 -24.62 3.04 25.09
C ALA A 255 -23.83 3.74 23.97
N ALA A 256 -24.33 4.86 23.43
CA ALA A 256 -23.61 5.64 22.42
C ALA A 256 -22.26 6.16 22.95
N PHE A 257 -22.20 6.61 24.21
CA PHE A 257 -20.97 7.05 24.86
C PHE A 257 -19.96 5.90 25.01
N ILE A 258 -20.41 4.70 25.40
CA ILE A 258 -19.58 3.49 25.47
C ILE A 258 -19.10 3.07 24.08
N LYS A 259 -19.91 3.25 23.04
CA LYS A 259 -19.49 2.97 21.65
C LYS A 259 -18.27 3.80 21.24
N CYS A 260 -18.20 5.07 21.63
CA CYS A 260 -17.00 5.89 21.39
C CYS A 260 -15.76 5.31 22.09
N ALA A 261 -15.91 4.75 23.30
CA ALA A 261 -14.83 4.08 24.02
C ALA A 261 -14.41 2.73 23.38
N VAL A 262 -15.36 1.98 22.82
CA VAL A 262 -15.09 0.78 21.99
C VAL A 262 -14.21 1.15 20.81
N ASP A 263 -14.58 2.22 20.11
CA ASP A 263 -13.91 2.67 18.90
C ASP A 263 -12.51 3.22 19.21
N LEU A 264 -12.36 3.98 20.29
CA LEU A 264 -11.07 4.41 20.82
C LEU A 264 -10.13 3.21 21.09
N SER A 265 -10.65 2.15 21.73
CA SER A 265 -9.86 0.93 21.99
C SER A 265 -9.49 0.21 20.68
N GLY A 266 -10.36 0.29 19.67
CA GLY A 266 -10.08 -0.17 18.32
C GLY A 266 -8.95 0.62 17.64
N ALA A 267 -8.91 1.94 17.82
CA ALA A 267 -7.85 2.80 17.32
C ALA A 267 -6.48 2.46 17.91
N ILE A 268 -6.40 2.26 19.23
CA ILE A 268 -5.15 1.85 19.90
C ILE A 268 -4.70 0.47 19.42
N ALA A 269 -5.63 -0.49 19.28
CA ALA A 269 -5.30 -1.80 18.71
C ALA A 269 -4.79 -1.70 17.26
N PHE A 270 -5.33 -0.76 16.47
CA PHE A 270 -4.85 -0.49 15.11
C PHE A 270 -3.43 0.08 15.10
N LEU A 271 -3.13 1.07 15.95
CA LEU A 271 -1.79 1.66 16.10
C LEU A 271 -0.74 0.60 16.51
N HIS A 272 -1.11 -0.34 17.38
CA HIS A 272 -0.20 -1.37 17.88
C HIS A 272 0.07 -2.47 16.84
N ASP A 273 -0.94 -2.89 16.08
CA ASP A 273 -0.89 -4.15 15.33
C ASP A 273 -1.09 -4.03 13.81
N GLN A 274 -1.56 -2.90 13.29
CA GLN A 274 -2.06 -2.79 11.90
C GLN A 274 -1.48 -1.61 11.11
N LEU A 275 -0.52 -0.85 11.67
CA LEU A 275 0.16 0.18 10.90
C LEU A 275 1.15 -0.44 9.91
N GLU A 276 1.17 0.13 8.70
CA GLU A 276 2.02 -0.29 7.61
C GLU A 276 2.73 0.93 7.03
N SER A 277 4.03 0.81 6.76
CA SER A 277 4.74 1.81 5.96
C SER A 277 4.38 1.69 4.47
N PRO A 278 4.71 2.68 3.62
CA PRO A 278 4.58 2.59 2.15
C PRO A 278 5.36 1.43 1.54
N PHE A 279 6.33 0.91 2.31
CA PHE A 279 7.19 -0.24 2.00
C PHE A 279 6.73 -1.53 2.69
N TYR A 280 5.51 -1.56 3.24
CA TYR A 280 4.86 -2.72 3.87
C TYR A 280 5.62 -3.33 5.04
N GLU A 281 6.46 -2.54 5.71
CA GLU A 281 7.00 -2.92 7.01
C GLU A 281 5.88 -2.79 8.05
N LYS A 282 5.73 -3.80 8.92
CA LYS A 282 4.81 -3.70 10.04
C LYS A 282 5.38 -2.66 11.00
N LEU A 283 4.62 -1.59 11.19
CA LEU A 283 4.90 -0.58 12.19
C LEU A 283 4.04 -0.89 13.42
N SER A 284 4.64 -0.73 14.60
CA SER A 284 3.91 -0.73 15.87
C SER A 284 4.14 0.60 16.54
N CYS A 285 3.12 1.46 16.55
CA CYS A 285 3.17 2.79 17.14
C CYS A 285 2.67 2.73 18.58
N ILE A 286 3.55 3.04 19.52
CA ILE A 286 3.23 3.19 20.94
C ILE A 286 3.06 4.69 21.16
N HIS A 287 1.87 5.12 21.58
CA HIS A 287 1.51 6.52 21.67
C HIS A 287 2.27 7.27 22.78
N MET A 288 2.44 6.63 23.94
CA MET A 288 3.14 7.11 25.14
C MET A 288 2.61 8.39 25.83
N ASP A 289 1.56 9.03 25.31
CA ASP A 289 0.91 10.19 25.96
C ASP A 289 -0.61 10.13 25.78
N LEU A 290 -1.18 8.93 25.93
CA LEU A 290 -2.62 8.75 25.82
C LEU A 290 -3.31 9.29 27.09
N LYS A 291 -4.02 10.41 26.96
CA LYS A 291 -4.77 11.10 28.02
C LYS A 291 -6.02 11.74 27.42
N PRO A 292 -7.04 12.11 28.22
CA PRO A 292 -8.27 12.64 27.64
C PRO A 292 -8.09 13.99 26.90
N GLN A 293 -7.04 14.77 27.22
CA GLN A 293 -6.68 15.98 26.46
C GLN A 293 -6.16 15.69 25.05
N ASN A 294 -5.66 14.48 24.79
CA ASN A 294 -5.16 14.04 23.48
C ASN A 294 -6.21 13.21 22.70
N ILE A 295 -7.44 13.13 23.21
CA ILE A 295 -8.57 12.49 22.53
C ILE A 295 -9.51 13.61 22.10
N LEU A 296 -9.60 13.83 20.79
CA LEU A 296 -10.41 14.89 20.20
C LEU A 296 -11.83 14.39 19.95
N VAL A 297 -12.81 15.23 20.23
CA VAL A 297 -14.24 14.96 20.02
C VAL A 297 -14.70 15.75 18.80
N VAL A 298 -15.26 15.03 17.83
CA VAL A 298 -15.88 15.60 16.63
C VAL A 298 -17.37 15.28 16.67
N ILE A 299 -18.21 16.30 16.59
CA ILE A 299 -19.67 16.20 16.64
C ILE A 299 -20.21 16.51 15.25
N ASN A 300 -20.91 15.54 14.66
CA ASN A 300 -21.51 15.76 13.34
C ASN A 300 -22.79 16.62 13.43
N SER A 301 -23.36 16.97 12.28
CA SER A 301 -24.58 17.79 12.20
C SER A 301 -25.82 17.15 12.85
N LYS A 302 -25.80 15.84 13.12
CA LYS A 302 -26.85 15.10 13.83
C LYS A 302 -26.63 15.06 15.35
N GLY A 303 -25.55 15.67 15.84
CA GLY A 303 -25.16 15.62 17.25
C GLY A 303 -24.44 14.34 17.67
N GLU A 304 -24.07 13.46 16.73
CA GLU A 304 -23.36 12.22 17.03
C GLU A 304 -21.87 12.51 17.19
N GLN A 305 -21.30 12.07 18.31
CA GLN A 305 -19.89 12.28 18.63
C GLN A 305 -19.01 11.11 18.17
N THR A 306 -17.82 11.45 17.66
CA THR A 306 -16.74 10.51 17.34
C THR A 306 -15.47 10.93 18.07
N TRP A 307 -14.77 9.98 18.69
CA TRP A 307 -13.51 10.23 19.38
C TRP A 307 -12.33 9.87 18.49
N LYS A 308 -11.36 10.76 18.39
CA LYS A 308 -10.16 10.63 17.56
C LYS A 308 -8.90 10.77 18.40
N VAL A 309 -8.02 9.77 18.37
CA VAL A 309 -6.69 9.84 19.00
C VAL A 309 -5.83 10.85 18.25
N SER A 310 -5.17 11.74 18.97
CA SER A 310 -4.30 12.78 18.43
C SER A 310 -3.02 12.92 19.26
N ASP A 311 -2.09 13.74 18.78
CA ASP A 311 -0.82 14.08 19.44
C ASP A 311 0.19 12.93 19.56
N PHE A 312 0.73 12.51 18.41
CA PHE A 312 1.76 11.47 18.30
C PHE A 312 3.19 11.94 18.61
N ASN A 313 3.36 13.13 19.22
CA ASN A 313 4.68 13.72 19.44
C ASN A 313 5.56 12.89 20.38
N MET A 314 4.92 12.23 21.35
CA MET A 314 5.61 11.32 22.28
C MET A 314 5.69 9.90 21.74
N SER A 315 5.23 9.62 20.51
CA SER A 315 5.14 8.25 20.05
C SER A 315 6.50 7.63 19.78
N ARG A 316 6.59 6.33 20.06
CA ARG A 316 7.70 5.47 19.65
C ARG A 316 7.17 4.46 18.66
N VAL A 317 7.85 4.35 17.53
CA VAL A 317 7.45 3.41 16.48
C VAL A 317 8.51 2.33 16.35
N LYS A 318 8.07 1.08 16.52
CA LYS A 318 8.88 -0.09 16.27
C LYS A 318 8.68 -0.53 14.83
N GLY A 319 9.74 -0.47 14.02
CA GLY A 319 9.80 -1.06 12.69
C GLY A 319 10.32 -2.49 12.78
N SER A 320 9.56 -3.44 12.22
CA SER A 320 10.02 -4.81 12.01
C SER A 320 10.19 -5.06 10.53
N LYS A 321 11.44 -5.28 10.08
CA LYS A 321 11.67 -5.86 8.74
C LYS A 321 10.90 -7.17 8.65
N ARG A 322 10.14 -7.35 7.56
CA ARG A 322 9.52 -8.64 7.25
C ARG A 322 10.65 -9.63 6.98
N ILE A 323 10.67 -10.72 7.74
CA ILE A 323 11.51 -11.88 7.48
C ILE A 323 11.14 -12.39 6.08
N SER A 324 12.12 -12.47 5.18
CA SER A 324 12.09 -13.42 4.09
C SER A 324 12.21 -14.81 4.71
N ASP A 325 11.23 -15.69 4.47
CA ASP A 325 11.04 -16.98 5.15
C ASP A 325 12.17 -18.03 4.91
N ASN A 326 13.39 -17.65 4.56
CA ASN A 326 14.45 -18.58 4.15
C ASN A 326 15.80 -18.43 4.87
N GLU A 327 15.84 -17.94 6.11
CA GLU A 327 17.07 -18.06 6.92
C GLU A 327 16.81 -18.61 8.31
N HIS A 328 17.11 -19.90 8.44
CA HIS A 328 17.28 -20.66 9.68
C HIS A 328 18.60 -20.31 10.39
N LEU A 329 18.96 -19.02 10.50
CA LEU A 329 20.10 -18.58 11.31
C LEU A 329 19.63 -17.56 12.34
N GLN A 330 19.61 -18.01 13.58
CA GLN A 330 19.36 -17.17 14.74
C GLN A 330 20.47 -16.11 14.88
N LEU A 331 20.05 -14.95 15.41
CA LEU A 331 20.88 -13.94 16.09
C LEU A 331 21.40 -12.75 15.25
N ASN A 332 20.48 -11.89 14.80
CA ASN A 332 20.51 -10.44 15.12
C ASN A 332 19.25 -9.74 14.59
N ARG A 333 18.18 -9.75 15.39
CA ARG A 333 16.96 -8.95 15.14
C ARG A 333 17.29 -7.46 15.30
N SER A 334 17.75 -6.79 14.25
CA SER A 334 17.86 -5.32 14.29
C SER A 334 16.45 -4.73 14.23
N THR A 335 15.83 -4.58 15.40
CA THR A 335 14.56 -3.84 15.55
C THR A 335 14.90 -2.37 15.50
N THR A 336 14.39 -1.64 14.52
CA THR A 336 14.56 -0.19 14.46
C THR A 336 13.47 0.48 15.27
N PHE A 337 13.86 1.38 16.17
CA PHE A 337 12.93 2.25 16.90
C PHE A 337 13.07 3.67 16.39
N TYR A 338 11.95 4.28 16.03
CA TYR A 338 11.84 5.69 15.66
C TYR A 338 11.20 6.44 16.83
N GLU A 339 11.87 7.48 17.31
CA GLU A 339 11.41 8.27 18.46
C GLU A 339 10.97 9.66 17.98
N ILE A 340 9.66 9.85 17.83
CA ILE A 340 9.08 11.06 17.20
C ILE A 340 9.40 12.33 18.01
N ASN A 341 9.54 12.20 19.32
CA ASN A 341 9.87 13.31 20.22
C ASN A 341 11.24 13.95 19.92
N ARG A 342 12.14 13.26 19.19
CA ARG A 342 13.43 13.82 18.79
C ARG A 342 13.33 14.85 17.66
N LEU A 343 12.19 14.92 16.97
CA LEU A 343 11.96 15.87 15.87
C LEU A 343 11.82 17.31 16.34
N PHE A 344 11.35 17.54 17.57
CA PHE A 344 10.85 18.86 17.98
C PHE A 344 11.58 19.37 19.23
N ARG A 345 11.89 20.67 19.26
CA ARG A 345 12.39 21.31 20.49
C ARG A 345 11.29 21.43 21.53
N GLN A 346 11.56 20.95 22.73
CA GLN A 346 10.68 21.15 23.88
C GLN A 346 10.90 22.55 24.48
N GLU A 347 9.86 23.37 24.55
CA GLU A 347 9.91 24.61 25.33
C GLU A 347 9.80 24.26 26.82
N LYS A 348 10.82 24.57 27.62
CA LYS A 348 10.69 24.49 29.08
C LYS A 348 9.71 25.58 29.54
N PRO A 349 8.65 25.27 30.31
CA PRO A 349 7.75 26.29 30.81
C PRO A 349 8.53 27.24 31.73
N SER A 350 8.62 28.50 31.30
CA SER A 350 9.14 29.59 32.11
C SER A 350 7.98 30.11 32.97
N THR A 351 8.21 30.21 34.28
CA THR A 351 7.36 30.82 35.33
C THR A 351 6.27 29.97 36.02
N ALA A 352 6.20 30.19 37.34
CA ALA A 352 5.59 29.37 38.37
C ALA A 352 4.07 29.56 38.58
N ASN A 353 3.30 29.92 37.54
CA ASN A 353 1.87 30.28 37.71
C ASN A 353 0.87 29.48 36.85
N SER A 354 1.18 28.23 36.49
CA SER A 354 0.25 27.36 35.75
C SER A 354 -0.36 26.25 36.63
N PHE A 355 -1.23 26.61 37.58
CA PHE A 355 -2.02 25.62 38.31
C PHE A 355 -3.08 24.90 37.45
N ARG A 356 -3.23 25.26 36.17
CA ARG A 356 -4.26 24.69 35.27
C ARG A 356 -3.83 24.47 33.80
N ALA A 357 -2.54 24.54 33.47
CA ALA A 357 -2.06 24.27 32.10
C ALA A 357 -1.00 23.16 32.09
N ASP A 358 -1.28 22.11 31.30
CA ASP A 358 -0.45 20.97 30.90
C ASP A 358 0.39 20.30 32.01
N SER A 359 -0.24 19.38 32.75
CA SER A 359 0.39 18.56 33.80
C SER A 359 1.13 17.32 33.26
N THR A 360 1.70 17.39 32.06
CA THR A 360 2.44 16.25 31.46
C THR A 360 3.67 15.86 32.27
N ILE A 361 4.22 16.79 33.04
CA ILE A 361 5.33 16.53 33.95
C ILE A 361 5.00 17.21 35.28
N ASN A 362 4.51 16.44 36.26
CA ASN A 362 4.60 16.93 37.64
C ASN A 362 6.09 17.09 38.03
N ARG A 363 6.39 17.77 39.14
CA ARG A 363 7.76 18.14 39.57
C ARG A 363 8.79 17.00 39.63
N ARG A 364 8.40 15.73 39.42
CA ARG A 364 9.26 14.53 39.40
C ARG A 364 9.30 13.77 38.05
N GLY A 365 8.71 14.27 36.96
CA GLY A 365 8.71 13.51 35.69
C GLY A 365 7.55 12.52 35.53
N THR A 366 6.49 12.61 36.36
CA THR A 366 5.37 11.66 36.30
C THR A 366 4.09 12.36 35.80
N GLY A 367 3.52 11.85 34.70
CA GLY A 367 2.23 12.28 34.16
C GLY A 367 1.12 11.39 34.71
N THR A 368 -0.06 11.96 35.02
CA THR A 368 -1.17 11.24 35.68
C THR A 368 -1.57 9.93 35.00
N TYR A 369 -1.51 9.89 33.67
CA TYR A 369 -1.92 8.75 32.85
C TYR A 369 -0.75 7.85 32.42
N LEU A 370 0.49 8.24 32.69
CA LEU A 370 1.67 7.47 32.29
C LEU A 370 1.77 6.17 33.07
N ALA A 371 2.29 5.14 32.40
CA ALA A 371 2.54 3.84 33.01
C ALA A 371 3.69 3.91 34.04
N PRO A 372 3.71 3.03 35.05
CA PRO A 372 4.74 3.01 36.08
C PRO A 372 6.17 2.91 35.53
N GLU A 373 6.40 2.05 34.55
CA GLU A 373 7.72 1.82 33.95
C GLU A 373 8.28 3.05 33.22
N ALA A 374 7.41 3.87 32.62
CA ALA A 374 7.80 5.11 31.95
C ALA A 374 8.35 6.16 32.94
N CYS A 375 7.88 6.11 34.19
CA CYS A 375 8.27 7.06 35.23
C CYS A 375 9.60 6.72 35.93
N ILE A 376 10.09 5.48 35.78
CA ILE A 376 11.35 5.01 36.37
C ILE A 376 12.46 4.79 35.34
N GLY A 377 12.18 5.07 34.06
CA GLY A 377 13.14 4.91 32.96
C GLY A 377 13.28 3.48 32.43
N ASP A 378 12.36 2.57 32.81
CA ASP A 378 12.32 1.22 32.28
C ASP A 378 11.78 1.22 30.82
N PRO A 379 12.06 0.16 30.03
CA PRO A 379 11.63 0.11 28.63
C PRO A 379 10.10 0.17 28.46
N VAL A 380 9.63 1.24 27.82
CA VAL A 380 8.22 1.44 27.45
C VAL A 380 7.88 0.68 26.17
N GLN A 381 6.77 -0.06 26.17
CA GLN A 381 6.27 -0.86 25.04
C GLN A 381 4.74 -0.68 24.86
N ALA A 382 4.10 -1.46 23.98
CA ALA A 382 2.67 -1.34 23.68
C ALA A 382 1.78 -1.46 24.93
N GLU A 383 2.24 -2.23 25.92
CA GLU A 383 1.60 -2.43 27.22
C GLU A 383 1.50 -1.17 28.05
N SER A 384 2.36 -0.18 27.81
CA SER A 384 2.31 1.11 28.48
C SER A 384 1.07 1.90 28.06
N ASP A 385 0.69 1.85 26.78
CA ASP A 385 -0.57 2.44 26.32
C ASP A 385 -1.79 1.69 26.87
N ILE A 386 -1.68 0.39 27.18
CA ILE A 386 -2.76 -0.39 27.81
C ILE A 386 -3.08 0.15 29.21
N TRP A 387 -2.07 0.56 29.97
CA TRP A 387 -2.26 1.25 31.25
C TRP A 387 -2.96 2.60 31.06
N SER A 388 -2.44 3.43 30.15
CA SER A 388 -2.98 4.75 29.86
C SER A 388 -4.44 4.69 29.38
N LEU A 389 -4.75 3.74 28.50
CA LEU A 389 -6.11 3.46 28.04
C LEU A 389 -7.01 3.04 29.21
N GLY A 390 -6.54 2.17 30.10
CA GLY A 390 -7.26 1.82 31.34
C GLY A 390 -7.59 3.04 32.21
N CYS A 391 -6.62 3.96 32.37
CA CYS A 391 -6.82 5.21 33.09
C CYS A 391 -7.91 6.07 32.43
N VAL A 392 -7.83 6.28 31.11
CA VAL A 392 -8.84 7.03 30.34
C VAL A 392 -10.23 6.39 30.48
N ILE A 393 -10.35 5.08 30.28
CA ILE A 393 -11.63 4.36 30.40
C ILE A 393 -12.20 4.53 31.82
N SER A 394 -11.37 4.47 32.87
CA SER A 394 -11.86 4.70 34.24
C SER A 394 -12.42 6.10 34.47
N VAL A 395 -11.83 7.12 33.84
CA VAL A 395 -12.30 8.52 33.90
C VAL A 395 -13.59 8.68 33.10
N VAL A 396 -13.64 8.13 31.89
CA VAL A 396 -14.83 8.12 31.02
C VAL A 396 -16.04 7.51 31.73
N PHE A 397 -15.87 6.34 32.36
CA PHE A 397 -16.96 5.70 33.11
C PHE A 397 -17.30 6.45 34.40
N THR A 398 -16.34 7.15 35.01
CA THR A 398 -16.62 8.05 36.14
C THR A 398 -17.53 9.18 35.71
N TYR A 399 -17.20 9.86 34.60
CA TYR A 399 -18.03 10.92 34.03
C TYR A 399 -19.42 10.42 33.67
N MET A 400 -19.51 9.28 32.97
CA MET A 400 -20.79 8.68 32.60
C MET A 400 -21.71 8.41 33.81
N CYS A 401 -21.14 8.04 34.97
CA CYS A 401 -21.91 7.69 36.16
C CYS A 401 -22.16 8.86 37.12
N LYS A 402 -21.26 9.84 37.19
CA LYS A 402 -21.23 10.88 38.24
C LYS A 402 -21.00 12.29 37.71
N GLY A 403 -20.96 12.48 36.40
CA GLY A 403 -20.66 13.76 35.76
C GLY A 403 -19.23 14.25 36.04
N PHE A 404 -18.98 15.51 35.70
CA PHE A 404 -17.66 16.12 35.86
C PHE A 404 -17.24 16.25 37.33
N ALA A 405 -18.17 16.56 38.23
CA ALA A 405 -17.90 16.58 39.67
C ALA A 405 -17.36 15.24 40.19
N GLY A 406 -17.82 14.12 39.62
CA GLY A 406 -17.27 12.80 39.91
C GLY A 406 -15.84 12.63 39.39
N VAL A 407 -15.49 13.21 38.24
CA VAL A 407 -14.13 13.19 37.68
C VAL A 407 -13.18 13.99 38.58
N GLU A 408 -13.60 15.17 39.05
CA GLU A 408 -12.83 15.99 40.01
C GLU A 408 -12.66 15.27 41.35
N GLU A 409 -13.72 14.65 41.87
CA GLU A 409 -13.65 13.87 43.09
C GLU A 409 -12.69 12.67 42.93
N PHE A 410 -12.71 12.01 41.78
CA PHE A 410 -11.78 10.91 41.49
C PHE A 410 -10.33 11.39 41.46
N SER A 411 -10.06 12.52 40.81
CA SER A 411 -8.74 13.17 40.81
C SER A 411 -8.27 13.53 42.23
N ARG A 412 -9.17 14.08 43.06
CA ARG A 412 -8.90 14.38 44.46
C ARG A 412 -8.60 13.12 45.28
N VAL A 413 -9.37 12.04 45.10
CA VAL A 413 -9.15 10.77 45.80
C VAL A 413 -7.80 10.16 45.43
N ARG A 414 -7.42 10.19 44.14
CA ARG A 414 -6.09 9.74 43.70
C ARG A 414 -4.98 10.62 44.29
N SER A 415 -5.19 11.93 44.34
CA SER A 415 -4.23 12.88 44.94
C SER A 415 -4.06 12.67 46.45
N GLN A 416 -5.13 12.52 47.22
CA GLN A 416 -5.07 12.33 48.67
C GLN A 416 -4.42 11.03 49.11
N ASN A 417 -4.50 9.99 48.27
CA ASN A 417 -3.85 8.70 48.51
C ASN A 417 -2.47 8.63 47.85
N SER A 418 -1.93 9.76 47.37
CA SER A 418 -0.55 9.89 46.94
C SER A 418 0.26 10.70 47.94
N ARG A 419 1.56 10.43 48.02
CA ARG A 419 2.45 11.04 49.01
C ARG A 419 2.56 12.57 48.86
N ASP A 420 2.60 13.05 47.62
CA ASP A 420 2.86 14.46 47.31
C ASP A 420 1.59 15.25 47.03
N ALA A 421 0.41 14.68 47.36
CA ALA A 421 -0.89 15.23 46.96
C ALA A 421 -1.01 15.46 45.44
N THR A 422 -0.29 14.67 44.63
CA THR A 422 -0.32 14.71 43.16
C THR A 422 -1.29 13.67 42.61
N ASP A 423 -2.04 14.02 41.57
CA ASP A 423 -2.97 13.09 40.93
C ASP A 423 -2.22 11.99 40.17
N CYS A 424 -2.28 10.75 40.68
CA CYS A 424 -1.61 9.59 40.09
C CYS A 424 -2.39 8.29 40.29
N PHE A 425 -2.26 7.36 39.34
CA PHE A 425 -2.88 6.04 39.42
C PHE A 425 -2.05 5.01 40.21
N PHE A 426 -0.78 5.31 40.51
CA PHE A 426 0.13 4.45 41.28
C PHE A 426 1.00 5.30 42.22
N THR A 427 1.60 4.67 43.23
CA THR A 427 2.42 5.33 44.26
C THR A 427 3.86 4.81 44.27
N LEU A 428 4.83 5.72 44.41
CA LEU A 428 6.26 5.39 44.53
C LEU A 428 6.72 5.34 46.01
N PRO A 429 7.73 4.51 46.35
CA PRO A 429 8.28 4.40 47.71
C PRO A 429 8.96 5.66 48.20
N GLN A 430 8.96 5.84 49.52
CA GLN A 430 9.38 7.10 50.12
C GLN A 430 10.91 7.36 50.19
N LYS A 431 11.74 6.32 50.17
CA LYS A 431 13.16 6.39 50.59
C LYS A 431 14.18 5.89 49.56
N LYS A 432 13.77 5.55 48.33
CA LYS A 432 14.68 5.06 47.29
C LYS A 432 14.90 6.13 46.23
N MET A 433 16.15 6.52 46.04
CA MET A 433 16.57 7.47 45.00
C MET A 433 16.33 6.91 43.59
N PHE A 434 16.37 5.59 43.43
CA PHE A 434 16.08 4.85 42.20
C PHE A 434 15.06 3.72 42.50
N PRO A 435 13.75 4.00 42.44
CA PRO A 435 12.73 2.99 42.66
C PRO A 435 12.71 1.96 41.52
N LYS A 436 12.53 0.68 41.86
CA LYS A 436 12.34 -0.40 40.86
C LYS A 436 10.85 -0.70 40.69
N ILE A 437 10.48 -1.36 39.59
CA ILE A 437 9.08 -1.70 39.28
C ILE A 437 8.36 -2.45 40.42
N GLY A 438 9.05 -3.34 41.12
CA GLY A 438 8.48 -4.11 42.24
C GLY A 438 8.26 -3.30 43.52
N ASP A 439 8.82 -2.09 43.59
CA ASP A 439 8.58 -1.18 44.71
C ASP A 439 7.32 -0.32 44.51
N ILE A 440 6.71 -0.36 43.32
CA ILE A 440 5.57 0.48 42.96
C ILE A 440 4.25 -0.21 43.35
N GLY A 441 3.38 0.54 44.03
CA GLY A 441 2.03 0.10 44.39
C GLY A 441 0.96 0.77 43.54
N LEU A 442 -0.15 0.07 43.28
CA LEU A 442 -1.34 0.72 42.73
C LEU A 442 -1.93 1.67 43.79
N ASN A 443 -2.43 2.83 43.37
CA ASN A 443 -3.04 3.78 44.29
C ASN A 443 -4.37 3.22 44.85
N ASP A 444 -4.46 3.06 46.17
CA ASP A 444 -5.66 2.54 46.85
C ASP A 444 -6.92 3.36 46.56
N GLY A 445 -6.76 4.66 46.30
CA GLY A 445 -7.82 5.54 45.86
C GLY A 445 -8.49 5.06 44.57
N VAL A 446 -7.71 4.50 43.63
CA VAL A 446 -8.23 3.92 42.38
C VAL A 446 -9.08 2.69 42.66
N LEU A 447 -8.58 1.75 43.47
CA LEU A 447 -9.31 0.53 43.82
C LEU A 447 -10.63 0.84 44.55
N LYS A 448 -10.58 1.75 45.53
CA LYS A 448 -11.76 2.21 46.27
C LYS A 448 -12.77 2.89 45.35
N TRP A 449 -12.30 3.72 44.41
CA TRP A 449 -13.16 4.40 43.45
C TRP A 449 -13.86 3.45 42.49
N LEU A 450 -13.12 2.52 41.87
CA LEU A 450 -13.71 1.51 40.97
C LEU A 450 -14.71 0.61 41.69
N LYS A 451 -14.43 0.25 42.95
CA LYS A 451 -15.39 -0.47 43.81
C LYS A 451 -16.65 0.37 44.05
N ARG A 452 -16.52 1.67 44.34
CA ARG A 452 -17.66 2.58 44.53
C ARG A 452 -18.48 2.75 43.26
N LEU A 453 -17.86 2.86 42.09
CA LEU A 453 -18.57 2.98 40.81
C LEU A 453 -19.49 1.78 40.58
N ARG A 454 -19.03 0.54 40.79
CA ARG A 454 -19.89 -0.64 40.62
C ARG A 454 -20.92 -0.85 41.73
N THR A 455 -20.81 -0.23 42.91
CA THR A 455 -21.79 -0.44 43.99
C THR A 455 -22.84 0.66 44.11
N THR A 456 -22.66 1.80 43.43
CA THR A 456 -23.52 2.98 43.56
C THR A 456 -24.42 3.23 42.34
N GLN A 457 -24.59 2.22 41.48
CA GLN A 457 -25.46 2.32 40.31
C GLN A 457 -26.94 2.18 40.68
N PRO A 458 -27.84 2.89 39.98
CA PRO A 458 -29.26 2.91 40.32
C PRO A 458 -29.97 1.59 39.98
N THR A 459 -29.50 0.84 38.98
CA THR A 459 -30.11 -0.42 38.55
C THR A 459 -29.19 -1.62 38.74
N ASN A 460 -29.78 -2.80 39.01
CA ASN A 460 -29.03 -4.07 39.12
C ASN A 460 -28.34 -4.45 37.80
N ALA A 461 -28.92 -4.08 36.66
CA ALA A 461 -28.32 -4.30 35.34
C ALA A 461 -27.05 -3.47 35.16
N GLU A 462 -27.10 -2.16 35.42
CA GLU A 462 -25.91 -1.29 35.33
C GLU A 462 -24.84 -1.68 36.35
N LYS A 463 -25.26 -2.13 37.54
CA LYS A 463 -24.38 -2.68 38.57
C LYS A 463 -23.56 -3.86 38.05
N ALA A 464 -24.22 -4.84 37.41
CA ALA A 464 -23.55 -6.01 36.85
C ALA A 464 -22.58 -5.64 35.72
N ILE A 465 -23.00 -4.75 34.81
CA ILE A 465 -22.16 -4.31 33.68
C ILE A 465 -20.88 -3.62 34.18
N LEU A 466 -21.00 -2.69 35.13
CA LEU A 466 -19.83 -2.02 35.70
C LEU A 466 -18.99 -2.96 36.55
N GLU A 467 -19.60 -3.94 37.22
CA GLU A 467 -18.86 -4.92 38.00
C GLU A 467 -17.89 -5.73 37.12
N ASP A 468 -18.33 -6.20 35.96
CA ASP A 468 -17.48 -6.96 35.05
C ASP A 468 -16.35 -6.11 34.47
N LEU A 469 -16.66 -4.90 33.99
CA LEU A 469 -15.66 -3.98 33.46
C LEU A 469 -14.62 -3.57 34.51
N THR A 470 -15.07 -3.12 35.69
CA THR A 470 -14.16 -2.66 36.75
C THR A 470 -13.32 -3.81 37.33
N ARG A 471 -13.86 -5.03 37.39
CA ARG A 471 -13.10 -6.23 37.77
C ARG A 471 -12.04 -6.55 36.71
N PHE A 472 -12.38 -6.45 35.43
CA PHE A 472 -11.42 -6.64 34.34
C PHE A 472 -10.29 -5.60 34.40
N LEU A 473 -10.61 -4.31 34.51
CA LEU A 473 -9.62 -3.24 34.61
C LEU A 473 -8.66 -3.47 35.79
N THR A 474 -9.20 -3.76 36.98
CA THR A 474 -8.39 -4.01 38.18
C THR A 474 -7.48 -5.23 38.04
N LYS A 475 -7.98 -6.34 37.46
CA LYS A 475 -7.25 -7.62 37.42
C LYS A 475 -6.26 -7.73 36.27
N HIS A 476 -6.56 -7.10 35.13
CA HIS A 476 -5.85 -7.33 33.88
C HIS A 476 -5.19 -6.08 33.29
N VAL A 477 -5.62 -4.87 33.66
CA VAL A 477 -5.10 -3.61 33.09
C VAL A 477 -4.25 -2.85 34.10
N PHE A 478 -4.75 -2.61 35.32
CA PHE A 478 -4.01 -1.94 36.41
C PHE A 478 -3.01 -2.88 37.10
N VAL A 479 -2.19 -3.54 36.28
CA VAL A 479 -1.09 -4.41 36.70
C VAL A 479 0.22 -3.62 36.59
N ILE A 480 0.93 -3.48 37.70
CA ILE A 480 2.18 -2.71 37.80
C ILE A 480 3.29 -3.33 36.94
N ASP A 481 3.45 -4.65 37.00
CA ASP A 481 4.46 -5.37 36.22
C ASP A 481 4.08 -5.39 34.72
N PRO A 482 4.86 -4.72 33.84
CA PRO A 482 4.56 -4.66 32.41
C PRO A 482 4.62 -6.03 31.73
N ILE A 483 5.48 -6.96 32.19
CA ILE A 483 5.60 -8.32 31.64
C ILE A 483 4.35 -9.14 31.93
N ARG A 484 3.65 -8.86 33.02
CA ARG A 484 2.35 -9.48 33.30
C ARG A 484 1.23 -8.76 32.56
N ARG A 485 1.30 -7.43 32.46
CA ARG A 485 0.30 -6.60 31.76
C ARG A 485 0.25 -6.89 30.26
N ARG A 486 1.35 -7.32 29.63
CA ARG A 486 1.40 -7.70 28.19
C ARG A 486 0.44 -8.78 27.73
N LYS A 487 -0.09 -9.56 28.67
CA LYS A 487 -1.13 -10.55 28.37
C LYS A 487 -2.45 -9.90 27.97
N THR A 488 -2.60 -8.60 28.28
CA THR A 488 -3.77 -7.79 28.01
C THR A 488 -3.54 -6.83 26.86
N THR A 489 -4.33 -6.95 25.79
CA THR A 489 -4.23 -6.07 24.60
C THR A 489 -5.39 -5.09 24.52
N ALA A 490 -5.25 -4.04 23.69
CA ALA A 490 -6.33 -3.07 23.46
C ALA A 490 -7.59 -3.73 22.87
N ASN A 491 -7.44 -4.79 22.06
CA ASN A 491 -8.56 -5.59 21.56
C ASN A 491 -9.33 -6.35 22.67
N GLN A 492 -8.65 -6.74 23.75
CA GLN A 492 -9.33 -7.37 24.90
C GLN A 492 -10.12 -6.34 25.72
N ILE A 493 -9.57 -5.14 25.94
CA ILE A 493 -10.32 -4.01 26.52
C ILE A 493 -11.55 -3.71 25.64
N ARG A 494 -11.36 -3.64 24.32
CA ARG A 494 -12.44 -3.45 23.35
C ARG A 494 -13.52 -4.51 23.49
N GLY A 495 -13.15 -5.79 23.66
CA GLY A 495 -14.10 -6.88 23.88
C GLY A 495 -15.01 -6.68 25.11
N GLN A 496 -14.43 -6.22 26.22
CA GLN A 496 -15.19 -5.90 27.44
C GLN A 496 -16.11 -4.70 27.24
N LEU A 497 -15.65 -3.66 26.54
CA LEU A 497 -16.47 -2.50 26.21
C LEU A 497 -17.61 -2.85 25.23
N VAL A 498 -17.40 -3.77 24.29
CA VAL A 498 -18.45 -4.28 23.39
C VAL A 498 -19.50 -5.06 24.19
N ALA A 499 -19.09 -5.85 25.18
CA ALA A 499 -20.04 -6.53 26.08
C ALA A 499 -20.87 -5.51 26.87
N ALA A 500 -20.23 -4.49 27.44
CA ALA A 500 -20.92 -3.40 28.14
C ALA A 500 -21.88 -2.65 27.20
N PHE A 501 -21.45 -2.27 26.00
CA PHE A 501 -22.27 -1.60 24.99
C PHE A 501 -23.55 -2.39 24.67
N LYS A 502 -23.40 -3.70 24.38
CA LYS A 502 -24.54 -4.58 24.07
C LYS A 502 -25.51 -4.67 25.24
N ALA A 503 -24.97 -4.81 26.46
CA ALA A 503 -25.80 -4.89 27.66
C ALA A 503 -26.59 -3.60 27.88
N TYR A 504 -25.97 -2.42 27.80
CA TYR A 504 -26.69 -1.14 27.92
C TYR A 504 -27.77 -0.95 26.83
N ARG A 505 -27.52 -1.41 25.59
CA ARG A 505 -28.54 -1.40 24.53
C ARG A 505 -29.71 -2.34 24.82
N GLN A 506 -29.45 -3.56 25.29
CA GLN A 506 -30.50 -4.52 25.61
C GLN A 506 -31.38 -4.07 26.79
N THR A 507 -30.79 -3.40 27.78
CA THR A 507 -31.55 -2.82 28.90
C THR A 507 -32.41 -1.62 28.47
N SER A 508 -32.15 -1.02 27.30
CA SER A 508 -32.90 0.13 26.79
C SER A 508 -34.13 -0.23 25.95
N GLU A 509 -34.29 -1.50 25.55
CA GLU A 509 -35.46 -1.97 24.81
C GLU A 509 -36.58 -2.35 25.81
N PRO A 510 -37.82 -1.81 25.68
CA PRO A 510 -38.92 -2.19 26.55
C PRO A 510 -39.29 -3.65 26.30
N HIS A 511 -39.10 -4.49 27.33
CA HIS A 511 -39.45 -5.90 27.30
C HIS A 511 -40.97 -6.06 27.43
N GLU A 512 -41.65 -6.43 26.34
CA GLU A 512 -42.90 -7.20 26.47
C GLU A 512 -42.56 -8.55 27.12
N GLU A 513 -43.20 -8.82 28.24
CA GLU A 513 -43.09 -10.09 28.96
C GLU A 513 -43.59 -11.24 28.09
N ARG A 514 -42.71 -12.20 27.79
CA ARG A 514 -43.15 -13.56 27.46
C ARG A 514 -42.44 -14.56 28.35
N THR A 515 -43.27 -15.18 29.16
CA THR A 515 -43.01 -16.25 30.12
C THR A 515 -42.35 -17.47 29.49
N SER A 516 -41.50 -18.10 30.29
CA SER A 516 -40.66 -19.27 30.06
C SER A 516 -41.38 -20.55 29.57
N SER A 517 -40.75 -21.30 28.65
CA SER A 517 -40.24 -22.70 28.82
C SER A 517 -39.80 -23.30 27.45
N PRO A 518 -39.19 -24.51 27.35
CA PRO A 518 -37.77 -24.65 27.04
C PRO A 518 -37.45 -25.25 25.64
N ARG A 519 -36.24 -24.91 25.17
CA ARG A 519 -35.43 -25.59 24.13
C ARG A 519 -36.16 -26.20 22.93
N LYS A 520 -36.05 -25.55 21.76
CA LYS A 520 -35.80 -26.24 20.48
C LYS A 520 -34.78 -25.50 19.63
N ARG A 521 -33.96 -26.31 18.97
CA ARG A 521 -32.87 -25.95 18.06
C ARG A 521 -33.40 -25.28 16.79
N SER A 522 -32.54 -24.41 16.24
CA SER A 522 -32.43 -23.99 14.84
C SER A 522 -33.55 -23.11 14.28
N ILE A 523 -33.20 -21.92 13.76
CA ILE A 523 -32.88 -21.73 12.35
C ILE A 523 -32.10 -20.41 12.19
N PHE A 524 -31.01 -20.49 11.45
CA PHE A 524 -30.12 -19.41 11.08
C PHE A 524 -30.86 -18.28 10.35
N GLY A 525 -30.70 -17.04 10.84
CA GLY A 525 -30.95 -15.84 10.04
C GLY A 525 -29.77 -15.64 9.08
N PHE A 526 -30.06 -15.76 7.80
CA PHE A 526 -29.15 -15.66 6.66
C PHE A 526 -28.16 -14.49 6.77
N ARG A 527 -26.89 -14.82 7.01
CA ARG A 527 -25.80 -14.11 6.32
C ARG A 527 -25.77 -14.68 4.91
N ASN A 528 -25.75 -13.83 3.89
CA ASN A 528 -25.25 -14.22 2.57
C ASN A 528 -23.77 -14.59 2.73
N SER A 529 -23.50 -15.82 3.16
CA SER A 529 -22.23 -16.48 2.92
C SER A 529 -22.20 -16.79 1.44
N ALA A 530 -21.29 -16.16 0.69
CA ALA A 530 -20.87 -16.68 -0.60
C ALA A 530 -20.65 -18.19 -0.44
N LEU A 531 -21.28 -19.00 -1.29
CA LEU A 531 -21.11 -20.45 -1.29
C LEU A 531 -19.62 -20.72 -1.53
N ILE A 532 -18.88 -21.03 -0.47
CA ILE A 532 -17.50 -21.49 -0.58
C ILE A 532 -17.58 -22.91 -1.11
N PHE A 533 -17.30 -23.08 -2.40
CA PHE A 533 -17.20 -24.42 -2.97
C PHE A 533 -15.88 -25.03 -2.50
N PRO A 534 -15.89 -26.18 -1.79
CA PRO A 534 -14.65 -26.85 -1.43
C PRO A 534 -13.94 -27.32 -2.71
N PRO A 535 -12.61 -27.13 -2.81
CA PRO A 535 -11.85 -27.63 -3.95
C PRO A 535 -11.89 -29.16 -3.95
N ILE A 536 -12.19 -29.79 -5.09
CA ILE A 536 -12.14 -31.25 -5.23
C ILE A 536 -10.70 -31.62 -5.57
N ARG A 537 -10.10 -32.54 -4.80
CA ARG A 537 -8.72 -33.00 -4.96
C ARG A 537 -8.66 -34.37 -5.63
N LEU A 538 -7.70 -34.53 -6.54
CA LEU A 538 -7.32 -35.81 -7.16
C LEU A 538 -5.79 -35.95 -7.12
N ASP A 539 -5.31 -37.11 -6.67
CA ASP A 539 -3.87 -37.38 -6.59
C ASP A 539 -3.44 -38.34 -7.70
N ILE A 540 -2.44 -37.96 -8.48
CA ILE A 540 -1.86 -38.76 -9.57
C ILE A 540 -0.50 -39.28 -9.11
N THR A 541 -0.38 -40.60 -9.01
CA THR A 541 0.88 -41.27 -8.66
C THR A 541 1.67 -41.56 -9.93
N LEU A 542 2.96 -41.24 -9.92
CA LEU A 542 3.89 -41.50 -11.03
C LEU A 542 5.06 -42.35 -10.53
N ASP A 543 5.59 -43.20 -11.40
CA ASP A 543 6.65 -44.17 -11.07
C ASP A 543 8.05 -43.54 -10.93
N SER A 544 8.18 -42.24 -11.20
CA SER A 544 9.45 -41.50 -11.23
C SER A 544 9.23 -40.03 -10.85
N PRO A 545 10.23 -39.33 -10.28
CA PRO A 545 10.12 -37.91 -9.98
C PRO A 545 9.73 -37.07 -11.21
N LEU A 546 8.80 -36.14 -11.01
CA LEU A 546 8.34 -35.26 -12.08
C LEU A 546 9.33 -34.12 -12.32
N ILE A 547 9.67 -33.86 -13.57
CA ILE A 547 10.51 -32.73 -13.99
C ILE A 547 9.72 -31.58 -14.61
N ALA A 548 8.52 -31.84 -15.15
CA ALA A 548 7.59 -30.82 -15.62
C ALA A 548 6.13 -31.27 -15.57
N CYS A 549 5.23 -30.31 -15.31
CA CYS A 549 3.78 -30.47 -15.38
C CYS A 549 3.19 -29.29 -16.13
N VAL A 550 2.38 -29.52 -17.17
CA VAL A 550 1.73 -28.46 -17.93
C VAL A 550 0.27 -28.80 -18.19
N LEU A 551 -0.61 -27.83 -17.93
CA LEU A 551 -2.01 -27.86 -18.35
C LEU A 551 -2.17 -27.12 -19.67
N GLY A 552 -2.69 -27.82 -20.68
CA GLY A 552 -3.09 -27.22 -21.94
C GLY A 552 -4.28 -26.27 -21.78
N SER A 553 -4.56 -25.54 -22.86
CA SER A 553 -5.71 -24.64 -22.94
C SER A 553 -7.03 -25.36 -22.63
N LYS A 554 -7.95 -24.71 -21.90
CA LYS A 554 -9.20 -25.33 -21.41
C LYS A 554 -8.97 -26.54 -20.48
N ALA A 555 -7.85 -26.55 -19.75
CA ALA A 555 -7.44 -27.64 -18.86
C ALA A 555 -7.25 -28.99 -19.57
N HIS A 556 -6.95 -28.98 -20.88
CA HIS A 556 -6.69 -30.20 -21.66
C HIS A 556 -5.56 -29.98 -22.68
N PRO A 557 -4.60 -30.92 -22.80
CA PRO A 557 -4.35 -32.07 -21.93
C PRO A 557 -3.61 -31.67 -20.64
N LEU A 558 -3.63 -32.53 -19.62
CA LEU A 558 -2.66 -32.48 -18.52
C LEU A 558 -1.43 -33.31 -18.90
N VAL A 559 -0.27 -32.67 -19.06
CA VAL A 559 0.98 -33.35 -19.43
C VAL A 559 1.90 -33.44 -18.23
N CYS A 560 2.31 -34.66 -17.89
CA CYS A 560 3.27 -34.98 -16.84
C CYS A 560 4.53 -35.57 -17.46
N VAL A 561 5.69 -34.98 -17.16
CA VAL A 561 6.98 -35.39 -17.70
C VAL A 561 7.90 -35.84 -16.56
N THR A 562 8.43 -37.05 -16.66
CA THR A 562 9.54 -37.59 -15.88
C THR A 562 10.79 -37.64 -16.78
N PRO A 563 12.00 -37.88 -16.26
CA PRO A 563 13.21 -37.96 -17.10
C PRO A 563 13.09 -38.97 -18.25
N THR A 564 12.30 -40.04 -18.08
CA THR A 564 12.19 -41.13 -19.06
C THR A 564 10.84 -41.20 -19.78
N LYS A 565 9.76 -40.64 -19.21
CA LYS A 565 8.40 -40.80 -19.72
C LYS A 565 7.66 -39.46 -19.76
N LEU A 566 6.99 -39.19 -20.88
CA LEU A 566 5.99 -38.15 -21.00
C LEU A 566 4.62 -38.82 -21.07
N VAL A 567 3.69 -38.41 -20.21
CA VAL A 567 2.32 -38.95 -20.15
C VAL A 567 1.33 -37.80 -20.29
N ALA A 568 0.33 -37.95 -21.16
CA ALA A 568 -0.76 -37.00 -21.30
C ALA A 568 -2.05 -37.60 -20.75
N TYR A 569 -2.79 -36.84 -19.96
CA TYR A 569 -4.09 -37.22 -19.41
C TYR A 569 -5.18 -36.28 -19.93
N ARG A 570 -6.35 -36.85 -20.18
CA ARG A 570 -7.61 -36.13 -20.33
C ARG A 570 -8.33 -36.12 -18.99
N ILE A 571 -8.73 -34.94 -18.57
CA ILE A 571 -9.49 -34.75 -17.35
C ILE A 571 -10.97 -34.95 -17.69
N LEU A 572 -11.56 -36.06 -17.24
CA LEU A 572 -13.00 -36.30 -17.28
C LEU A 572 -13.65 -35.58 -16.08
N ASP A 573 -14.90 -35.13 -16.22
CA ASP A 573 -15.59 -34.25 -15.25
C ASP A 573 -15.34 -34.67 -13.78
N ILE A 574 -14.46 -33.93 -13.09
CA ILE A 574 -14.08 -34.23 -11.71
C ILE A 574 -15.26 -33.87 -10.79
N THR A 575 -16.05 -34.88 -10.43
CA THR A 575 -17.30 -34.73 -9.66
C THR A 575 -17.20 -35.19 -8.21
N SER A 576 -16.17 -35.96 -7.82
CA SER A 576 -15.92 -36.40 -6.43
C SER A 576 -14.44 -36.70 -6.14
N GLU A 577 -14.06 -36.72 -4.86
CA GLU A 577 -12.70 -37.03 -4.37
C GLU A 577 -12.27 -38.49 -4.59
N ALA A 578 -13.21 -39.41 -4.89
CA ALA A 578 -12.98 -40.86 -4.83
C ALA A 578 -12.89 -41.58 -6.18
N ALA A 579 -13.09 -40.89 -7.31
CA ALA A 579 -13.13 -41.55 -8.62
C ALA A 579 -11.79 -41.45 -9.35
N VAL A 580 -11.01 -42.53 -9.25
CA VAL A 580 -9.81 -42.79 -10.09
C VAL A 580 -10.18 -42.85 -11.58
N ASP A 581 -11.46 -43.08 -11.90
CA ASP A 581 -12.03 -43.11 -13.25
C ASP A 581 -12.16 -41.73 -13.94
N ASN A 582 -11.73 -40.64 -13.29
CA ASN A 582 -11.85 -39.27 -13.81
C ASN A 582 -10.64 -38.80 -14.65
N LEU A 583 -9.63 -39.65 -14.83
CA LEU A 583 -8.48 -39.36 -15.70
C LEU A 583 -8.34 -40.48 -16.72
N ASP A 584 -8.30 -40.11 -17.99
CA ASP A 584 -8.04 -41.02 -19.09
C ASP A 584 -6.62 -40.78 -19.62
N GLU A 585 -5.74 -41.77 -19.51
CA GLU A 585 -4.38 -41.70 -20.07
C GLU A 585 -4.48 -41.66 -21.60
N CYS A 586 -4.23 -40.49 -22.17
CA CYS A 586 -4.27 -40.24 -23.62
C CYS A 586 -3.02 -40.73 -24.35
N GLY A 587 -2.12 -41.43 -23.65
CA GLY A 587 -0.89 -42.01 -24.18
C GLY A 587 0.36 -41.59 -23.43
N ASN A 588 1.46 -42.28 -23.75
CA ASN A 588 2.79 -41.96 -23.24
C ASN A 588 3.88 -42.11 -24.31
N ALA A 589 4.96 -41.36 -24.14
CA ALA A 589 6.11 -41.33 -25.02
C ALA A 589 7.43 -41.36 -24.24
N THR A 590 8.41 -42.08 -24.78
CA THR A 590 9.81 -42.05 -24.35
C THR A 590 10.64 -41.36 -25.43
N PRO A 591 11.65 -40.56 -25.08
CA PRO A 591 12.50 -39.93 -26.08
C PRO A 591 13.32 -40.99 -26.81
N CYS A 592 13.71 -40.73 -28.05
CA CYS A 592 14.49 -41.67 -28.83
C CYS A 592 15.91 -41.86 -28.23
N ASN A 593 16.56 -42.98 -28.58
CA ASN A 593 17.99 -43.22 -28.32
C ASN A 593 18.43 -43.16 -26.84
N GLY A 594 17.53 -43.45 -25.89
CA GLY A 594 17.86 -43.46 -24.46
C GLY A 594 18.17 -42.08 -23.87
N GLN A 595 17.73 -41.00 -24.53
CA GLN A 595 17.85 -39.65 -24.03
C GLN A 595 16.94 -39.39 -22.82
N LEU A 596 17.10 -38.25 -22.16
CA LEU A 596 16.23 -37.81 -21.07
C LEU A 596 15.41 -36.61 -21.51
N TRP A 597 14.13 -36.59 -21.13
CA TRP A 597 13.29 -35.41 -21.25
C TRP A 597 13.86 -34.27 -20.40
N SER A 598 13.67 -33.04 -20.86
CA SER A 598 13.92 -31.83 -20.08
C SER A 598 12.62 -31.29 -19.49
N LYS A 599 12.75 -30.30 -18.59
CA LYS A 599 11.60 -29.55 -18.07
C LYS A 599 10.86 -28.69 -19.10
N HIS A 600 11.38 -28.56 -20.32
CA HIS A 600 10.83 -27.70 -21.35
C HIS A 600 9.74 -28.44 -22.14
N VAL A 601 8.50 -28.23 -21.73
CA VAL A 601 7.30 -28.79 -22.37
C VAL A 601 6.22 -27.70 -22.44
N ALA A 602 5.41 -27.70 -23.49
CA ALA A 602 4.24 -26.84 -23.63
C ALA A 602 3.08 -27.60 -24.31
N ALA A 603 1.84 -27.28 -23.96
CA ALA A 603 0.66 -27.96 -24.48
C ALA A 603 -0.48 -26.99 -24.82
N SER A 604 -1.24 -27.32 -25.86
CA SER A 604 -2.50 -26.69 -26.29
C SER A 604 -3.54 -27.80 -26.42
N THR A 605 -4.79 -27.46 -26.74
CA THR A 605 -5.81 -28.52 -27.00
C THR A 605 -5.45 -29.42 -28.19
N GLN A 606 -4.56 -28.99 -29.09
CA GLN A 606 -4.29 -29.69 -30.36
C GLN A 606 -2.86 -30.22 -30.47
N HIS A 607 -1.91 -29.64 -29.74
CA HIS A 607 -0.50 -29.98 -29.87
C HIS A 607 0.19 -30.09 -28.50
N ILE A 608 1.19 -30.97 -28.41
CA ILE A 608 2.16 -31.03 -27.31
C ILE A 608 3.55 -30.90 -27.92
N ILE A 609 4.37 -30.02 -27.35
CA ILE A 609 5.79 -29.90 -27.71
C ILE A 609 6.66 -30.17 -26.48
N ALA A 610 7.65 -31.04 -26.61
CA ALA A 610 8.58 -31.40 -25.54
C ALA A 610 10.02 -31.44 -26.07
N ALA A 611 11.00 -31.10 -25.21
CA ALA A 611 12.41 -31.07 -25.57
C ALA A 611 13.28 -31.95 -24.65
N THR A 612 14.40 -32.47 -25.17
CA THR A 612 15.38 -33.28 -24.41
C THR A 612 16.46 -32.43 -23.72
N ASP A 613 17.14 -32.99 -22.71
CA ASP A 613 18.17 -32.32 -21.89
C ASP A 613 19.60 -32.68 -22.31
N ASN A 614 20.01 -32.32 -23.53
CA ASN A 614 21.29 -32.72 -24.12
C ASN A 614 22.04 -31.56 -24.83
N LYS A 615 23.28 -31.79 -25.25
CA LYS A 615 24.08 -30.83 -26.05
C LYS A 615 23.42 -30.47 -27.38
N GLU A 616 22.79 -31.44 -28.03
CA GLU A 616 21.89 -31.24 -29.16
C GLU A 616 20.47 -31.42 -28.64
N ILE A 617 19.66 -30.37 -28.72
CA ILE A 617 18.32 -30.35 -28.13
C ILE A 617 17.35 -30.87 -29.19
N GLU A 618 16.73 -32.01 -28.92
CA GLU A 618 15.70 -32.58 -29.77
C GLU A 618 14.32 -32.07 -29.34
N PHE A 619 13.50 -31.66 -30.30
CA PHE A 619 12.14 -31.21 -30.10
C PHE A 619 11.16 -32.19 -30.73
N TYR A 620 10.17 -32.60 -29.94
CA TYR A 620 9.14 -33.55 -30.32
C TYR A 620 7.80 -32.85 -30.32
N LEU A 621 7.12 -32.81 -31.47
CA LEU A 621 5.78 -32.25 -31.63
C LEU A 621 4.77 -33.38 -31.84
N TYR A 622 3.77 -33.45 -30.98
CA TYR A 622 2.67 -34.40 -31.06
C TYR A 622 1.37 -33.68 -31.34
N LYS A 623 0.50 -34.31 -32.13
CA LYS A 623 -0.82 -33.77 -32.49
C LYS A 623 -1.94 -34.62 -31.90
N ALA A 624 -3.00 -33.96 -31.49
CA ALA A 624 -4.25 -34.60 -31.10
C ALA A 624 -5.02 -35.07 -32.34
N ASP A 625 -5.61 -36.25 -32.25
CA ASP A 625 -6.58 -36.73 -33.23
C ASP A 625 -7.95 -36.02 -33.06
N HIS A 626 -8.93 -36.40 -33.89
CA HIS A 626 -10.29 -35.86 -33.81
C HIS A 626 -11.00 -36.15 -32.48
N SER A 627 -10.54 -37.16 -31.73
CA SER A 627 -11.08 -37.51 -30.43
C SER A 627 -10.40 -36.76 -29.28
N GLY A 628 -9.33 -36.00 -29.56
CA GLY A 628 -8.51 -35.32 -28.57
C GLY A 628 -7.47 -36.23 -27.88
N GLN A 629 -7.21 -37.43 -28.43
CA GLN A 629 -6.13 -38.32 -28.02
C GLN A 629 -4.84 -37.92 -28.74
N PHE A 630 -3.72 -37.92 -28.03
CA PHE A 630 -2.43 -37.60 -28.62
C PHE A 630 -1.75 -38.89 -29.07
N GLY A 631 -1.23 -38.92 -30.30
CA GLY A 631 -0.49 -40.05 -30.86
C GLY A 631 0.88 -40.29 -30.19
N LEU A 632 1.00 -40.17 -28.87
CA LEU A 632 2.25 -40.30 -28.13
C LEU A 632 2.88 -41.68 -28.34
N SER A 633 2.05 -42.72 -28.45
CA SER A 633 2.50 -44.10 -28.70
C SER A 633 2.74 -44.43 -30.18
N THR A 634 2.24 -43.61 -31.11
CA THR A 634 2.44 -43.77 -32.57
C THR A 634 3.67 -43.02 -33.08
N GLY A 635 4.27 -42.14 -32.27
CA GLY A 635 5.42 -41.31 -32.61
C GLY A 635 5.05 -39.84 -32.87
N PRO A 636 6.05 -38.93 -32.86
CA PRO A 636 5.82 -37.50 -33.05
C PRO A 636 5.37 -37.17 -34.48
N GLN A 637 4.50 -36.17 -34.61
CA GLN A 637 4.11 -35.59 -35.90
C GLN A 637 5.30 -34.91 -36.58
N ALA A 638 6.15 -34.26 -35.79
CA ALA A 638 7.39 -33.66 -36.25
C ALA A 638 8.49 -33.79 -35.21
N HIS A 639 9.71 -34.01 -35.67
CA HIS A 639 10.91 -34.12 -34.85
C HIS A 639 12.06 -33.36 -35.49
N TRP A 640 12.69 -32.44 -34.75
CA TRP A 640 13.85 -31.68 -35.23
C TRP A 640 14.86 -31.46 -34.11
N THR A 641 16.11 -31.17 -34.50
CA THR A 641 17.22 -30.98 -33.58
C THR A 641 17.78 -29.57 -33.72
N LEU A 642 18.02 -28.90 -32.60
CA LEU A 642 18.65 -27.59 -32.53
C LEU A 642 19.99 -27.69 -31.80
N ASN A 643 21.07 -27.34 -32.49
CA ASN A 643 22.39 -27.22 -31.91
C ASN A 643 22.57 -25.80 -31.35
N CYS A 644 22.24 -25.63 -30.07
CA CYS A 644 22.33 -24.35 -29.37
C CYS A 644 22.95 -24.54 -27.97
N PRO A 645 23.60 -23.50 -27.40
CA PRO A 645 24.34 -23.61 -26.13
C PRO A 645 23.45 -23.78 -24.89
N GLY A 646 22.12 -23.80 -25.04
CA GLY A 646 21.18 -24.12 -23.97
C GLY A 646 19.79 -23.50 -24.20
N LEU A 647 18.75 -24.34 -24.13
CA LEU A 647 17.34 -23.91 -24.09
C LEU A 647 16.98 -23.44 -22.68
N ARG A 648 16.28 -22.30 -22.59
CA ARG A 648 16.01 -21.63 -21.31
C ARG A 648 14.52 -21.50 -21.01
N LYS A 649 13.71 -21.24 -22.04
CA LYS A 649 12.25 -21.25 -21.95
C LYS A 649 11.67 -21.75 -23.28
N LEU A 650 10.56 -22.48 -23.17
CA LEU A 650 9.71 -22.94 -24.27
C LEU A 650 8.27 -22.55 -23.91
N ALA A 651 7.55 -21.92 -24.84
CA ALA A 651 6.14 -21.60 -24.68
C ALA A 651 5.40 -21.83 -25.99
N MET A 652 4.10 -22.13 -25.90
CA MET A 652 3.24 -22.28 -27.05
C MET A 652 2.00 -21.40 -26.88
N SER A 653 1.51 -20.83 -27.97
CA SER A 653 0.28 -20.04 -27.97
C SER A 653 -0.94 -20.92 -27.66
N ARG A 654 -1.99 -20.32 -27.12
CA ARG A 654 -3.17 -21.05 -26.66
C ARG A 654 -3.90 -21.78 -27.79
N ASP A 655 -3.90 -21.20 -28.98
CA ASP A 655 -4.44 -21.78 -30.22
C ASP A 655 -3.54 -22.84 -30.86
N GLY A 656 -2.34 -23.05 -30.31
CA GLY A 656 -1.36 -24.01 -30.81
C GLY A 656 -0.73 -23.62 -32.15
N GLN A 657 -0.82 -22.36 -32.56
CA GLN A 657 -0.31 -21.88 -33.85
C GLN A 657 1.14 -21.40 -33.80
N TYR A 658 1.63 -21.00 -32.61
CA TYR A 658 2.96 -20.41 -32.45
C TYR A 658 3.74 -21.06 -31.32
N VAL A 659 5.04 -21.23 -31.53
CA VAL A 659 6.00 -21.70 -30.52
C VAL A 659 7.07 -20.63 -30.33
N ALA A 660 7.36 -20.29 -29.08
CA ALA A 660 8.41 -19.37 -28.70
C ALA A 660 9.54 -20.09 -27.94
N LEU A 661 10.78 -19.79 -28.30
CA LEU A 661 11.98 -20.36 -27.70
C LEU A 661 12.90 -19.22 -27.24
N VAL A 662 13.46 -19.36 -26.05
CA VAL A 662 14.60 -18.54 -25.62
C VAL A 662 15.81 -19.44 -25.50
N VAL A 663 16.85 -19.09 -26.25
CA VAL A 663 18.15 -19.77 -26.24
C VAL A 663 19.28 -18.80 -25.91
N GLN A 664 20.40 -19.36 -25.47
CA GLN A 664 21.62 -18.61 -25.18
C GLN A 664 22.40 -18.26 -26.47
N SER A 665 22.97 -17.06 -26.56
CA SER A 665 23.64 -16.56 -27.78
C SER A 665 25.07 -17.08 -28.04
N GLY A 666 25.67 -17.86 -27.13
CA GLY A 666 27.04 -18.41 -27.29
C GLY A 666 27.64 -19.05 -26.03
N PHE A 667 28.77 -19.76 -26.17
CA PHE A 667 29.44 -20.53 -25.10
C PHE A 667 30.38 -19.71 -24.20
N HIS A 668 30.78 -18.49 -24.59
CA HIS A 668 31.74 -17.65 -23.86
C HIS A 668 31.25 -16.19 -23.71
N GLY A 669 31.43 -15.60 -22.51
CA GLY A 669 31.05 -14.20 -22.21
C GLY A 669 29.80 -14.08 -21.32
N ASN A 670 29.14 -12.91 -21.37
CA ASN A 670 27.88 -12.66 -20.67
C ASN A 670 26.72 -13.03 -21.64
N PRO A 671 26.12 -14.24 -21.53
CA PRO A 671 25.22 -14.76 -22.54
C PRO A 671 23.94 -13.93 -22.66
N LYS A 672 23.65 -13.45 -23.87
CA LYS A 672 22.41 -12.73 -24.16
C LYS A 672 21.29 -13.71 -24.47
N ALA A 673 20.06 -13.29 -24.20
CA ALA A 673 18.87 -14.05 -24.51
C ALA A 673 18.41 -13.80 -25.95
N MET A 674 18.35 -14.86 -26.75
CA MET A 674 17.84 -14.84 -28.12
C MET A 674 16.46 -15.47 -28.18
N LEU A 675 15.48 -14.71 -28.64
CA LEU A 675 14.08 -15.13 -28.79
C LEU A 675 13.79 -15.55 -30.24
N TYR A 676 13.23 -16.73 -30.41
CA TYR A 676 12.67 -17.24 -31.66
C TYR A 676 11.17 -17.43 -31.51
N ILE A 677 10.37 -17.08 -32.52
CA ILE A 677 8.92 -17.28 -32.55
C ILE A 677 8.54 -17.93 -33.89
N ALA A 678 8.28 -19.22 -33.89
CA ALA A 678 7.95 -19.97 -35.10
C ALA A 678 6.44 -20.21 -35.21
N GLY A 679 5.90 -20.12 -36.42
CA GLY A 679 4.56 -20.60 -36.75
C GLY A 679 4.59 -22.12 -36.97
N LEU A 680 3.61 -22.84 -36.43
CA LEU A 680 3.60 -24.30 -36.46
C LEU A 680 3.45 -24.85 -37.87
N ASP A 681 2.65 -24.22 -38.72
CA ASP A 681 2.52 -24.59 -40.14
C ASP A 681 3.86 -24.51 -40.88
N GLY A 682 4.68 -23.49 -40.56
CA GLY A 682 6.03 -23.35 -41.08
C GLY A 682 6.94 -24.51 -40.66
N LEU A 683 6.93 -24.86 -39.36
CA LEU A 683 7.70 -25.98 -38.81
C LEU A 683 7.32 -27.34 -39.42
N LEU A 684 6.03 -27.53 -39.71
CA LEU A 684 5.51 -28.76 -40.31
C LEU A 684 5.82 -28.87 -41.80
N SER A 685 5.79 -27.74 -42.53
CA SER A 685 6.02 -27.71 -43.99
C SER A 685 7.45 -28.07 -44.40
N THR A 686 8.43 -27.92 -43.51
CA THR A 686 9.85 -28.18 -43.79
C THR A 686 10.29 -29.63 -43.57
N GLN A 687 9.40 -30.51 -43.08
CA GLN A 687 9.72 -31.91 -42.69
C GLN A 687 9.54 -32.95 -43.82
N THR A 688 9.27 -32.55 -45.06
CA THR A 688 9.01 -33.51 -46.14
C THR A 688 10.23 -34.34 -46.59
N ASP A 689 11.46 -34.01 -46.15
CA ASP A 689 12.65 -34.83 -46.44
C ASP A 689 13.70 -34.82 -45.30
N ARG A 690 13.74 -35.90 -44.50
CA ARG A 690 14.74 -36.28 -43.47
C ARG A 690 14.95 -35.32 -42.28
N PRO A 691 15.37 -35.83 -41.09
CA PRO A 691 15.68 -34.99 -39.92
C PRO A 691 16.88 -34.09 -40.22
N GLN A 692 16.65 -32.77 -40.29
CA GLN A 692 17.70 -31.77 -40.54
C GLN A 692 18.24 -31.21 -39.21
N SER A 693 19.56 -31.04 -39.13
CA SER A 693 20.27 -30.41 -38.01
C SER A 693 20.30 -28.90 -38.19
N ILE A 694 19.81 -28.15 -37.20
CA ILE A 694 19.73 -26.68 -37.23
C ILE A 694 20.89 -26.09 -36.41
N THR A 695 21.80 -25.34 -37.04
CA THR A 695 22.98 -24.73 -36.38
C THR A 695 22.82 -23.23 -36.12
N SER A 696 22.92 -22.79 -34.86
CA SER A 696 22.92 -21.35 -34.53
C SER A 696 24.34 -20.77 -34.55
N SER A 697 24.85 -20.32 -35.69
CA SER A 697 26.12 -19.58 -35.79
C SER A 697 25.87 -18.07 -35.85
N ALA A 698 26.45 -17.32 -34.90
CA ALA A 698 26.34 -15.85 -34.79
C ALA A 698 27.39 -15.09 -35.63
N SER A 699 27.96 -15.72 -36.65
CA SER A 699 28.92 -15.11 -37.57
C SER A 699 28.54 -15.50 -38.99
N GLY A 700 28.44 -14.52 -39.88
CA GLY A 700 27.76 -14.62 -41.18
C GLY A 700 28.05 -15.86 -42.02
N SER A 701 27.04 -16.20 -42.84
CA SER A 701 26.97 -17.25 -43.86
C SER A 701 26.88 -18.71 -43.39
N SER A 702 25.71 -19.12 -42.91
CA SER A 702 25.14 -20.46 -43.15
C SER A 702 23.62 -20.41 -43.05
N SER A 703 22.94 -20.76 -44.15
CA SER A 703 21.54 -20.46 -44.50
C SER A 703 20.46 -21.33 -43.85
N ASP A 704 20.78 -22.26 -42.95
CA ASP A 704 19.84 -23.36 -42.67
C ASP A 704 19.08 -23.22 -41.33
N ALA A 705 19.56 -22.41 -40.38
CA ALA A 705 18.82 -22.16 -39.13
C ALA A 705 17.85 -20.98 -39.14
N GLY A 706 18.04 -20.04 -40.06
CA GLY A 706 17.16 -18.88 -40.23
C GLY A 706 15.80 -19.22 -40.85
N ASN A 707 15.69 -20.34 -41.58
CA ASN A 707 14.49 -20.67 -42.36
C ASN A 707 13.37 -21.33 -41.55
N ILE A 708 13.68 -22.06 -40.46
CA ILE A 708 12.70 -22.90 -39.74
C ILE A 708 12.14 -22.19 -38.50
N LEU A 709 12.98 -21.51 -37.71
CA LEU A 709 12.58 -20.84 -36.46
C LEU A 709 12.25 -19.34 -36.62
N GLY A 710 12.43 -18.81 -37.84
CA GLY A 710 12.32 -17.39 -38.19
C GLY A 710 13.42 -16.51 -37.57
N ASP A 711 13.32 -15.20 -37.81
CA ASP A 711 14.35 -14.24 -37.37
C ASP A 711 14.54 -14.22 -35.85
N ALA A 712 15.80 -14.22 -35.39
CA ALA A 712 16.10 -14.17 -33.97
C ALA A 712 15.99 -12.72 -33.44
N THR A 713 15.27 -12.53 -32.34
CA THR A 713 15.14 -11.23 -31.66
C THR A 713 16.00 -11.19 -30.41
N LEU A 714 16.86 -10.17 -30.29
CA LEU A 714 17.65 -9.96 -29.08
C LEU A 714 16.77 -9.43 -27.94
N VAL A 715 16.67 -10.17 -26.84
CA VAL A 715 16.06 -9.67 -25.60
C VAL A 715 17.16 -8.96 -24.82
N ASN A 716 16.95 -7.70 -24.45
CA ASN A 716 17.96 -6.88 -23.79
C ASN A 716 18.14 -7.21 -22.29
N CYS A 717 18.34 -8.50 -21.98
CA CYS A 717 18.62 -9.02 -20.65
C CYS A 717 19.56 -10.24 -20.73
N SER A 718 20.14 -10.64 -19.59
CA SER A 718 20.87 -11.91 -19.53
C SER A 718 19.89 -13.07 -19.55
N VAL A 719 20.30 -14.19 -20.14
CA VAL A 719 19.47 -15.39 -20.22
C VAL A 719 19.18 -16.04 -18.85
N ASP A 720 19.98 -15.71 -17.83
CA ASP A 720 19.75 -16.11 -16.43
C ASP A 720 18.68 -15.29 -15.70
N ASP A 721 18.34 -14.14 -16.26
CA ASP A 721 17.35 -13.22 -15.67
C ASP A 721 15.94 -13.51 -16.09
N ILE A 722 15.72 -14.35 -17.09
CA ILE A 722 14.36 -14.59 -17.56
C ILE A 722 13.59 -15.33 -16.47
N TYR A 723 12.65 -14.62 -15.86
CA TYR A 723 11.75 -15.12 -14.83
C TYR A 723 10.65 -15.97 -15.49
N GLU A 724 9.94 -15.37 -16.45
CA GLU A 724 8.76 -15.97 -17.07
C GLU A 724 8.66 -15.64 -18.56
N MET A 725 8.07 -16.58 -19.31
CA MET A 725 7.72 -16.42 -20.73
C MET A 725 6.35 -17.06 -20.96
N VAL A 726 5.37 -16.28 -21.42
CA VAL A 726 3.97 -16.74 -21.53
C VAL A 726 3.22 -16.01 -22.64
N PHE A 727 2.29 -16.72 -23.29
CA PHE A 727 1.35 -16.15 -24.25
C PHE A 727 0.02 -15.75 -23.58
N SER A 728 -0.55 -14.60 -23.95
CA SER A 728 -1.95 -14.28 -23.67
C SER A 728 -2.91 -15.03 -24.62
N LYS A 729 -4.23 -14.95 -24.38
CA LYS A 729 -5.20 -15.50 -25.35
C LYS A 729 -5.23 -14.73 -26.66
N ALA A 730 -4.83 -13.46 -26.64
CA ALA A 730 -4.71 -12.61 -27.83
C ALA A 730 -3.37 -12.81 -28.57
N ASN A 731 -2.66 -13.91 -28.33
CA ASN A 731 -1.37 -14.24 -28.93
C ASN A 731 -0.30 -13.15 -28.76
N ILE A 732 -0.30 -12.50 -27.59
CA ILE A 732 0.78 -11.60 -27.20
C ILE A 732 1.76 -12.40 -26.34
N LEU A 733 3.01 -12.48 -26.77
CA LEU A 733 4.10 -13.12 -26.03
C LEU A 733 4.70 -12.11 -25.05
N TYR A 734 4.86 -12.51 -23.79
CA TYR A 734 5.50 -11.71 -22.74
C TYR A 734 6.78 -12.39 -22.26
N ILE A 735 7.83 -11.61 -22.02
CA ILE A 735 9.05 -12.04 -21.33
C ILE A 735 9.31 -11.09 -20.18
N VAL A 736 9.47 -11.65 -18.97
CA VAL A 736 9.70 -10.89 -17.74
C VAL A 736 11.10 -11.16 -17.23
N SER A 737 11.88 -10.10 -16.96
CA SER A 737 13.19 -10.23 -16.33
C SER A 737 13.09 -10.19 -14.79
N LYS A 738 14.01 -10.86 -14.11
CA LYS A 738 14.22 -10.72 -12.67
C LYS A 738 14.69 -9.28 -12.36
N PRO A 739 14.33 -8.73 -11.20
CA PRO A 739 14.86 -7.44 -10.74
C PRO A 739 16.39 -7.48 -10.57
N ARG A 740 17.11 -6.50 -11.14
CA ARG A 740 18.57 -6.34 -11.03
C ARG A 740 18.95 -4.95 -10.55
N HIS A 741 20.00 -4.85 -9.73
CA HIS A 741 20.50 -3.57 -9.26
C HIS A 741 21.32 -2.85 -10.34
N THR A 742 20.84 -1.68 -10.78
CA THR A 742 21.50 -0.86 -11.80
C THR A 742 22.32 0.27 -11.16
N ARG A 743 23.63 0.32 -11.45
CA ARG A 743 24.56 1.33 -10.91
C ARG A 743 24.21 2.77 -11.30
N GLN A 744 23.52 2.97 -12.43
CA GLN A 744 23.15 4.31 -12.93
C GLN A 744 22.04 4.98 -12.10
N VAL A 745 21.10 4.21 -11.52
CA VAL A 745 19.91 4.75 -10.85
C VAL A 745 19.91 4.44 -9.33
N GLN A 746 20.89 3.66 -8.84
CA GLN A 746 20.94 3.17 -7.45
C GLN A 746 19.63 2.50 -7.01
N ARG A 747 19.01 1.74 -7.93
CA ARG A 747 17.72 1.06 -7.73
C ARG A 747 17.74 -0.32 -8.39
N ASN A 748 16.83 -1.18 -7.96
CA ASN A 748 16.59 -2.48 -8.61
C ASN A 748 15.56 -2.28 -9.74
N GLU A 749 15.82 -2.81 -10.94
CA GLU A 749 14.96 -2.67 -12.12
C GLU A 749 14.59 -4.05 -12.68
N MET A 750 13.31 -4.24 -13.02
CA MET A 750 12.86 -5.34 -13.88
C MET A 750 12.23 -4.80 -15.16
N THR A 751 12.31 -5.58 -16.24
CA THR A 751 11.75 -5.21 -17.54
C THR A 751 10.76 -6.26 -18.01
N VAL A 752 9.61 -5.80 -18.51
CA VAL A 752 8.62 -6.61 -19.20
C VAL A 752 8.69 -6.28 -20.69
N HIS A 753 9.06 -7.27 -21.50
CA HIS A 753 9.02 -7.20 -22.94
C HIS A 753 7.76 -7.91 -23.47
N ALA A 754 7.17 -7.37 -24.53
CA ALA A 754 6.00 -7.99 -25.15
C ALA A 754 6.02 -7.88 -26.68
N TRP A 755 5.50 -8.90 -27.36
CA TRP A 755 5.36 -8.96 -28.82
C TRP A 755 3.98 -9.47 -29.18
N LYS A 756 3.24 -8.69 -29.97
CA LYS A 756 1.98 -9.14 -30.57
C LYS A 756 2.30 -10.00 -31.79
N VAL A 757 1.78 -11.23 -31.81
CA VAL A 757 1.98 -12.19 -32.90
C VAL A 757 0.64 -12.40 -33.60
N ALA A 758 0.53 -11.95 -34.85
CA ALA A 758 -0.67 -12.09 -35.66
C ALA A 758 -0.29 -12.25 -37.14
N ASP A 759 -0.94 -13.18 -37.85
CA ASP A 759 -0.76 -13.40 -39.29
C ASP A 759 0.71 -13.60 -39.70
N GLY A 760 1.51 -14.24 -38.83
CA GLY A 760 2.94 -14.46 -39.04
C GLY A 760 3.82 -13.21 -38.86
N ARG A 761 3.22 -12.03 -38.60
CA ARG A 761 3.93 -10.79 -38.28
C ARG A 761 4.12 -10.63 -36.78
N ARG A 762 5.26 -10.04 -36.41
CA ARG A 762 5.65 -9.78 -35.02
C ARG A 762 5.76 -8.28 -34.81
N THR A 763 4.93 -7.71 -33.92
CA THR A 763 4.98 -6.29 -33.56
C THR A 763 5.52 -6.16 -32.14
N SER A 764 6.68 -5.52 -31.97
CA SER A 764 7.25 -5.25 -30.65
C SER A 764 6.48 -4.14 -29.95
N LEU A 765 6.11 -4.38 -28.70
CA LEU A 765 5.53 -3.37 -27.81
C LEU A 765 6.66 -2.63 -27.07
N GLN A 766 6.39 -1.40 -26.60
CA GLN A 766 7.37 -0.64 -25.81
C GLN A 766 7.70 -1.39 -24.51
N PRO A 767 8.97 -1.68 -24.20
CA PRO A 767 9.33 -2.34 -22.94
C PRO A 767 8.91 -1.51 -21.72
N VAL A 768 8.38 -2.18 -20.69
CA VAL A 768 8.00 -1.54 -19.42
C VAL A 768 9.08 -1.80 -18.37
N ILE A 769 9.68 -0.74 -17.86
CA ILE A 769 10.69 -0.79 -16.79
C ILE A 769 10.02 -0.49 -15.45
N ILE A 770 10.16 -1.39 -14.49
CA ILE A 770 9.60 -1.25 -13.15
C ILE A 770 10.75 -1.13 -12.16
N THR A 771 10.85 0.02 -11.52
CA THR A 771 11.91 0.35 -10.54
C THR A 771 11.47 0.04 -9.11
N HIS A 772 12.39 -0.47 -8.31
CA HIS A 772 12.23 -0.77 -6.89
C HIS A 772 13.29 -0.01 -6.09
N ASN A 773 12.88 0.57 -4.95
CA ASN A 773 13.76 1.33 -4.06
C ASN A 773 14.55 0.43 -3.08
N GLY A 774 14.54 -0.89 -3.28
CA GLY A 774 14.95 -1.87 -2.28
C GLY A 774 16.46 -1.96 -2.07
N ASN A 775 16.90 -1.58 -0.86
CA ASN A 775 18.22 -1.75 -0.24
C ASN A 775 18.48 -3.22 0.21
N ASN A 776 17.86 -4.20 -0.46
CA ASN A 776 17.97 -5.61 -0.11
C ASN A 776 18.95 -6.28 -1.08
N ASP A 777 20.05 -6.79 -0.54
CA ASP A 777 21.14 -7.48 -1.27
C ASP A 777 20.70 -8.81 -1.95
N LEU A 778 19.41 -9.16 -1.91
CA LEU A 778 18.85 -10.35 -2.54
C LEU A 778 17.62 -9.96 -3.37
N SER A 779 17.70 -10.14 -4.69
CA SER A 779 16.61 -9.91 -5.66
C SER A 779 15.39 -10.82 -5.45
N HIS A 780 15.50 -11.83 -4.59
CA HIS A 780 14.46 -12.79 -4.26
C HIS A 780 13.33 -12.13 -3.47
N GLY A 781 12.17 -11.95 -4.12
CA GLY A 781 10.96 -11.39 -3.51
C GLY A 781 10.51 -10.04 -4.08
N LEU A 782 11.35 -9.36 -4.86
CA LEU A 782 10.99 -8.12 -5.54
C LEU A 782 9.96 -8.34 -6.66
N LEU A 783 10.03 -9.48 -7.35
CA LEU A 783 9.00 -9.99 -8.27
C LEU A 783 8.41 -11.27 -7.67
N THR A 784 7.09 -11.32 -7.53
CA THR A 784 6.39 -12.45 -6.89
C THR A 784 5.51 -13.23 -7.85
N ALA A 785 4.70 -12.55 -8.65
CA ALA A 785 3.81 -13.19 -9.60
C ALA A 785 3.55 -12.26 -10.78
N PHE A 786 3.25 -12.83 -11.94
CA PHE A 786 2.96 -12.09 -13.15
C PHE A 786 1.82 -12.77 -13.90
N THR A 787 0.98 -11.99 -14.57
CA THR A 787 -0.03 -12.52 -15.47
C THR A 787 -0.37 -11.52 -16.57
N PRO A 788 -0.42 -11.94 -17.84
CA PRO A 788 -0.92 -11.09 -18.91
C PRO A 788 -2.44 -10.93 -18.81
N PHE A 789 -2.96 -9.84 -19.38
CA PHE A 789 -4.38 -9.75 -19.69
C PHE A 789 -4.72 -10.81 -20.75
N SER A 790 -5.87 -11.46 -20.62
CA SER A 790 -6.36 -12.48 -21.53
C SER A 790 -6.54 -11.93 -22.94
N GLN A 791 -7.28 -10.83 -23.12
CA GLN A 791 -7.73 -10.34 -24.43
C GLN A 791 -7.04 -9.05 -24.86
N THR A 792 -6.74 -8.18 -23.90
CA THR A 792 -6.19 -6.85 -24.18
C THR A 792 -4.67 -6.82 -24.04
N PRO A 793 -3.95 -5.91 -24.75
CA PRO A 793 -2.52 -5.76 -24.62
C PRO A 793 -2.19 -5.09 -23.28
N GLY A 794 -2.09 -5.90 -22.23
CA GLY A 794 -1.75 -5.45 -20.89
C GLY A 794 -1.27 -6.59 -20.00
N PHE A 795 -0.88 -6.27 -18.77
CA PHE A 795 -0.46 -7.25 -17.78
C PHE A 795 -0.61 -6.72 -16.36
N THR A 796 -0.60 -7.64 -15.40
CA THR A 796 -0.49 -7.35 -13.99
C THR A 796 0.72 -8.05 -13.41
N VAL A 797 1.42 -7.36 -12.52
CA VAL A 797 2.55 -7.90 -11.77
C VAL A 797 2.35 -7.68 -10.27
N VAL A 798 2.74 -8.68 -9.48
CA VAL A 798 2.85 -8.57 -8.02
C VAL A 798 4.31 -8.43 -7.63
N THR A 799 4.62 -7.38 -6.89
CA THR A 799 5.95 -7.13 -6.31
C THR A 799 5.89 -7.20 -4.79
N GLU A 800 6.98 -7.62 -4.14
CA GLU A 800 7.09 -7.67 -2.67
C GLU A 800 5.95 -8.47 -2.00
N LYS A 801 5.43 -9.48 -2.71
CA LYS A 801 4.26 -10.31 -2.37
C LYS A 801 2.96 -9.56 -2.03
N THR A 802 2.92 -8.24 -2.19
CA THR A 802 1.81 -7.41 -1.68
C THR A 802 1.40 -6.22 -2.55
N ARG A 803 2.23 -5.83 -3.51
CA ARG A 803 1.94 -4.70 -4.40
C ARG A 803 1.46 -5.23 -5.73
N VAL A 804 0.27 -4.87 -6.14
CA VAL A 804 -0.30 -5.22 -7.44
C VAL A 804 -0.20 -4.00 -8.35
N MET A 805 0.48 -4.14 -9.47
CA MET A 805 0.65 -3.09 -10.47
C MET A 805 0.12 -3.60 -11.81
N SER A 806 -0.74 -2.81 -12.46
CA SER A 806 -1.28 -3.17 -13.78
C SER A 806 -0.88 -2.14 -14.83
N TYR A 807 -0.54 -2.63 -16.00
CA TYR A 807 -0.10 -1.84 -17.15
C TYR A 807 -0.89 -2.25 -18.39
N MET A 808 -1.09 -1.30 -19.30
CA MET A 808 -1.68 -1.56 -20.61
C MET A 808 -0.89 -0.80 -21.66
N TRP A 809 -0.86 -1.33 -22.88
CA TRP A 809 -0.37 -0.62 -24.05
C TRP A 809 -1.56 -0.09 -24.86
N GLN A 810 -1.41 1.13 -25.36
CA GLN A 810 -2.32 1.72 -26.33
C GLN A 810 -1.55 2.07 -27.59
N ASN A 811 -2.18 1.81 -28.72
CA ASN A 811 -1.66 2.15 -30.04
C ASN A 811 -2.00 3.61 -30.35
N ASP A 812 -1.02 4.38 -30.80
CA ASP A 812 -1.25 5.72 -31.34
C ASP A 812 -1.94 5.56 -32.71
N VAL A 813 -3.20 6.02 -32.82
CA VAL A 813 -4.07 5.82 -33.99
C VAL A 813 -3.32 6.15 -35.29
N GLY A 814 -3.19 5.15 -36.17
CA GLY A 814 -2.54 5.30 -37.48
C GLY A 814 -1.03 5.02 -37.49
N THR A 815 -0.44 4.51 -36.41
CA THR A 815 0.98 4.14 -36.34
C THR A 815 1.20 2.77 -35.71
N ASP A 816 2.34 2.12 -35.96
CA ASP A 816 2.77 0.91 -35.26
C ASP A 816 3.43 1.20 -33.89
N ASN A 817 3.27 2.43 -33.37
CA ASN A 817 3.82 2.83 -32.09
C ASN A 817 2.85 2.50 -30.96
N TRP A 818 3.33 1.69 -30.02
CA TRP A 818 2.59 1.29 -28.82
C TRP A 818 3.22 1.92 -27.59
N LYS A 819 2.42 2.64 -26.79
CA LYS A 819 2.88 3.27 -25.54
C LYS A 819 2.29 2.57 -24.34
N ALA A 820 3.14 2.26 -23.36
CA ALA A 820 2.72 1.68 -22.09
C ALA A 820 2.29 2.76 -21.10
N TYR A 821 1.23 2.51 -20.34
CA TYR A 821 0.82 3.36 -19.22
C TYR A 821 0.42 2.51 -18.01
N SER A 822 0.67 3.05 -16.83
CA SER A 822 0.23 2.44 -15.58
C SER A 822 -1.27 2.70 -15.38
N LEU A 823 -2.04 1.63 -15.19
CA LEU A 823 -3.47 1.70 -14.88
C LEU A 823 -3.72 1.93 -13.40
N SER A 824 -3.01 1.18 -12.56
CA SER A 824 -3.20 1.15 -11.12
C SER A 824 -1.95 0.63 -10.42
N THR A 825 -1.80 1.06 -9.17
CA THR A 825 -0.85 0.49 -8.22
C THR A 825 -1.58 0.41 -6.88
N SER A 826 -1.71 -0.79 -6.33
CA SER A 826 -2.48 -1.02 -5.10
C SER A 826 -1.78 -2.01 -4.18
N SER A 827 -2.08 -1.94 -2.88
CA SER A 827 -1.67 -2.96 -1.92
C SER A 827 -2.74 -4.04 -1.80
N THR A 828 -2.31 -5.28 -1.55
CA THR A 828 -3.18 -6.40 -1.20
C THR A 828 -3.60 -6.41 0.28
N GLY A 829 -3.16 -5.40 1.05
CA GLY A 829 -3.48 -5.22 2.46
C GLY A 829 -3.08 -6.44 3.28
N ARG A 830 -4.07 -7.17 3.80
CA ARG A 830 -3.88 -8.33 4.69
C ARG A 830 -3.44 -9.62 3.99
N TYR A 831 -3.47 -9.68 2.67
CA TYR A 831 -3.11 -10.90 1.93
C TYR A 831 -1.71 -10.79 1.34
N ARG A 832 -0.96 -11.88 1.42
CA ARG A 832 0.29 -12.07 0.73
C ARG A 832 0.05 -12.92 -0.50
N ILE A 833 0.19 -12.34 -1.67
CA ILE A 833 -0.14 -12.99 -2.93
C ILE A 833 1.03 -13.88 -3.37
N LEU A 834 0.71 -15.10 -3.77
CA LEU A 834 1.65 -16.12 -4.24
C LEU A 834 1.60 -16.27 -5.75
N HIS A 835 0.39 -16.24 -6.32
CA HIS A 835 0.14 -16.37 -7.75
C HIS A 835 -1.06 -15.53 -8.16
N ILE A 836 -1.08 -15.04 -9.40
CA ILE A 836 -2.18 -14.26 -9.97
C ILE A 836 -2.53 -14.74 -11.37
N PHE A 837 -3.78 -14.53 -11.78
CA PHE A 837 -4.24 -14.78 -13.14
C PHE A 837 -5.52 -14.00 -13.44
N TRP A 838 -5.66 -13.53 -14.68
CA TRP A 838 -6.92 -12.92 -15.12
C TRP A 838 -7.95 -13.97 -15.49
N ASP A 839 -9.20 -13.62 -15.26
CA ASP A 839 -10.34 -14.33 -15.82
C ASP A 839 -10.39 -14.19 -17.34
N THR A 840 -11.36 -14.85 -17.98
CA THR A 840 -11.44 -14.90 -19.44
C THR A 840 -11.71 -13.56 -20.11
N ASP A 841 -12.24 -12.59 -19.36
CA ASP A 841 -12.78 -11.31 -19.84
C ASP A 841 -12.01 -10.08 -19.32
N ASP A 842 -10.87 -10.28 -18.65
CA ASP A 842 -10.05 -9.22 -18.04
C ASP A 842 -10.81 -8.33 -17.02
N ARG A 843 -11.82 -8.89 -16.34
CA ARG A 843 -12.67 -8.16 -15.38
C ARG A 843 -12.27 -8.40 -13.93
N THR A 844 -11.87 -9.62 -13.62
CA THR A 844 -11.56 -10.04 -12.24
C THR A 844 -10.18 -10.67 -12.22
N LEU A 845 -9.29 -10.08 -11.43
CA LEU A 845 -7.99 -10.67 -11.15
C LEU A 845 -8.18 -11.73 -10.06
N LEU A 846 -7.93 -12.98 -10.38
CA LEU A 846 -7.92 -14.06 -9.41
C LEU A 846 -6.51 -14.21 -8.84
N ALA A 847 -6.41 -14.53 -7.55
CA ALA A 847 -5.13 -14.66 -6.87
C ALA A 847 -5.14 -15.79 -5.85
N LEU A 848 -4.04 -16.56 -5.78
CA LEU A 848 -3.76 -17.42 -4.65
C LEU A 848 -2.96 -16.62 -3.63
N GLY A 849 -3.45 -16.50 -2.40
CA GLY A 849 -2.80 -15.71 -1.37
C GLY A 849 -3.00 -16.24 0.05
N VAL A 850 -2.07 -15.90 0.94
CA VAL A 850 -2.09 -16.27 2.36
C VAL A 850 -2.52 -15.05 3.17
N GLU A 851 -3.50 -15.20 4.06
CA GLU A 851 -3.85 -14.13 5.00
C GLU A 851 -2.75 -13.99 6.06
N GLN A 852 -2.21 -12.79 6.31
CA GLN A 852 -1.05 -12.58 7.19
C GLN A 852 -1.20 -13.13 8.63
N SER A 853 -2.43 -13.37 9.10
CA SER A 853 -2.73 -13.94 10.41
C SER A 853 -2.98 -15.46 10.43
N ARG A 854 -2.97 -16.13 9.27
CA ARG A 854 -3.35 -17.55 9.11
C ARG A 854 -2.38 -18.26 8.16
N SER A 855 -2.21 -19.57 8.32
CA SER A 855 -1.36 -20.39 7.45
C SER A 855 -2.09 -21.00 6.25
N LEU A 856 -3.36 -20.64 6.01
CA LEU A 856 -4.18 -21.22 4.94
C LEU A 856 -4.06 -20.42 3.64
N ILE A 857 -4.01 -21.13 2.51
CA ILE A 857 -4.05 -20.51 1.18
C ILE A 857 -5.51 -20.28 0.76
N HIS A 858 -5.78 -19.07 0.29
CA HIS A 858 -7.09 -18.64 -0.21
C HIS A 858 -7.04 -18.42 -1.72
N LEU A 859 -8.07 -18.84 -2.43
CA LEU A 859 -8.41 -18.28 -3.75
C LEU A 859 -9.17 -16.97 -3.53
N LEU A 860 -8.64 -15.89 -4.06
CA LEU A 860 -9.16 -14.54 -3.92
C LEU A 860 -9.63 -14.03 -5.28
N ALA A 861 -10.81 -13.42 -5.32
CA ALA A 861 -11.22 -12.51 -6.38
C ALA A 861 -10.86 -11.09 -5.99
N ILE A 862 -10.07 -10.44 -6.84
CA ILE A 862 -9.66 -9.04 -6.71
C ILE A 862 -10.38 -8.26 -7.81
N THR A 863 -11.36 -7.46 -7.41
CA THR A 863 -12.12 -6.59 -8.32
C THR A 863 -11.59 -5.16 -8.25
N ASN A 864 -11.87 -4.38 -9.29
CA ASN A 864 -11.41 -2.99 -9.47
C ASN A 864 -9.90 -2.80 -9.66
N VAL A 865 -9.14 -3.87 -9.96
CA VAL A 865 -7.68 -3.76 -10.16
C VAL A 865 -7.33 -2.87 -11.35
N ALA A 866 -8.17 -2.79 -12.38
CA ALA A 866 -7.96 -1.90 -13.54
C ALA A 866 -8.58 -0.48 -13.37
N LYS A 867 -9.13 -0.15 -12.19
CA LYS A 867 -9.74 1.16 -11.90
C LYS A 867 -8.92 1.92 -10.86
N ARG A 868 -9.05 3.26 -10.81
CA ARG A 868 -8.40 4.12 -9.79
C ARG A 868 -8.95 3.94 -8.37
N SER A 869 -9.91 3.04 -8.16
CA SER A 869 -10.54 2.76 -6.86
C SER A 869 -9.82 1.62 -6.13
N ASP A 870 -9.88 1.61 -4.80
CA ASP A 870 -9.26 0.56 -3.98
C ASP A 870 -9.72 -0.86 -4.40
N PRO A 871 -8.79 -1.83 -4.54
CA PRO A 871 -9.12 -3.19 -4.91
C PRO A 871 -9.96 -3.85 -3.80
N LYS A 872 -11.01 -4.55 -4.18
CA LYS A 872 -11.84 -5.31 -3.26
C LYS A 872 -11.48 -6.79 -3.34
N PHE A 873 -11.25 -7.39 -2.17
CA PHE A 873 -10.85 -8.79 -2.02
C PHE A 873 -12.02 -9.63 -1.52
N GLU A 874 -12.36 -10.67 -2.26
CA GLU A 874 -13.37 -11.67 -1.90
C GLU A 874 -12.72 -13.06 -1.87
N SER A 875 -12.87 -13.82 -0.78
CA SER A 875 -12.36 -15.18 -0.69
C SER A 875 -13.35 -16.15 -1.34
N LEU A 876 -12.94 -16.79 -2.44
CA LEU A 876 -13.77 -17.74 -3.19
C LEU A 876 -13.63 -19.18 -2.67
N ALA A 877 -12.41 -19.59 -2.32
CA ALA A 877 -12.11 -20.94 -1.84
C ALA A 877 -10.92 -20.93 -0.86
N THR A 878 -10.76 -22.00 -0.08
CA THR A 878 -9.63 -22.22 0.82
C THR A 878 -9.03 -23.58 0.58
N PHE A 879 -7.70 -23.66 0.58
CA PHE A 879 -6.95 -24.89 0.35
C PHE A 879 -6.18 -25.26 1.63
N PRO A 880 -6.73 -26.11 2.51
CA PRO A 880 -6.03 -26.54 3.73
C PRO A 880 -4.80 -27.40 3.46
N ASP A 881 -4.81 -28.16 2.36
CA ASP A 881 -3.74 -29.09 1.98
C ASP A 881 -2.66 -28.48 1.09
N LEU A 882 -2.84 -27.22 0.68
CA LEU A 882 -1.90 -26.53 -0.20
C LEU A 882 -0.91 -25.74 0.64
N ARG A 883 0.38 -26.02 0.45
CA ARG A 883 1.49 -25.28 1.07
C ARG A 883 1.96 -24.17 0.15
N GLU A 884 2.59 -23.14 0.70
CA GLU A 884 3.12 -22.05 -0.12
C GLU A 884 4.22 -22.54 -1.07
N GLU A 885 5.13 -23.37 -0.58
CA GLU A 885 6.26 -23.92 -1.34
C GLU A 885 5.80 -24.63 -2.62
N SER A 886 4.67 -25.34 -2.52
CA SER A 886 3.98 -26.01 -3.62
C SER A 886 3.54 -25.04 -4.73
N VAL A 887 2.98 -23.88 -4.36
CA VAL A 887 2.52 -22.84 -5.31
C VAL A 887 3.69 -22.06 -5.93
N THR A 888 4.79 -21.92 -5.21
CA THR A 888 6.00 -21.24 -5.70
C THR A 888 6.96 -22.17 -6.44
N SER A 889 6.59 -23.45 -6.61
CA SER A 889 7.40 -24.44 -7.32
C SER A 889 7.30 -24.28 -8.84
N GLY A 890 8.32 -24.70 -9.57
CA GLY A 890 8.29 -24.73 -11.04
C GLY A 890 7.36 -25.79 -11.65
N LEU A 891 6.60 -26.52 -10.81
CA LEU A 891 5.67 -27.59 -11.20
C LEU A 891 4.20 -27.21 -10.95
N PHE A 892 3.97 -25.94 -10.61
CA PHE A 892 2.64 -25.36 -10.48
C PHE A 892 2.11 -24.93 -11.85
N THR A 893 0.91 -25.38 -12.23
CA THR A 893 0.22 -24.89 -13.43
C THR A 893 -1.29 -24.76 -13.16
N LEU A 894 -1.94 -23.87 -13.91
CA LEU A 894 -3.37 -23.61 -13.77
C LEU A 894 -4.03 -23.40 -15.14
N ALA A 895 -5.31 -23.78 -15.22
CA ALA A 895 -6.13 -23.50 -16.39
C ALA A 895 -7.60 -23.25 -15.98
N ILE A 896 -8.30 -22.43 -16.78
CA ILE A 896 -9.75 -22.23 -16.66
C ILE A 896 -10.43 -22.94 -17.83
N ASP A 897 -11.42 -23.76 -17.52
CA ASP A 897 -12.36 -24.31 -18.49
C ASP A 897 -13.78 -23.76 -18.26
N GLY A 898 -14.41 -23.30 -19.34
CA GLY A 898 -15.78 -22.76 -19.35
C GLY A 898 -16.72 -23.56 -20.26
N SER A 899 -16.31 -24.73 -20.74
CA SER A 899 -17.06 -25.54 -21.71
C SER A 899 -18.40 -26.08 -21.18
N THR A 900 -18.52 -26.25 -19.86
CA THR A 900 -19.68 -26.88 -19.18
C THR A 900 -20.71 -25.87 -18.63
N GLY A 901 -20.62 -24.59 -19.03
CA GLY A 901 -21.55 -23.54 -18.60
C GLY A 901 -21.32 -22.97 -17.19
N GLN A 902 -20.35 -23.49 -16.43
CA GLN A 902 -19.80 -22.89 -15.22
C GLN A 902 -18.27 -22.94 -15.28
N ASP A 903 -17.62 -21.79 -15.17
CA ASP A 903 -16.16 -21.72 -15.20
C ASP A 903 -15.55 -22.49 -14.01
N CYS A 904 -14.62 -23.39 -14.32
CA CYS A 904 -13.87 -24.17 -13.34
C CYS A 904 -12.39 -23.84 -13.43
N LEU A 905 -11.76 -23.62 -12.28
CA LEU A 905 -10.32 -23.46 -12.15
C LEU A 905 -9.69 -24.82 -11.82
N PHE A 906 -8.71 -25.21 -12.61
CA PHE A 906 -7.86 -26.38 -12.37
C PHE A 906 -6.49 -25.92 -11.92
N ILE A 907 -5.96 -26.50 -10.85
CA ILE A 907 -4.64 -26.21 -10.29
C ILE A 907 -3.90 -27.53 -10.13
N THR A 908 -2.67 -27.65 -10.64
CA THR A 908 -1.79 -28.77 -10.28
C THR A 908 -0.60 -28.34 -9.46
N THR A 909 -0.15 -29.24 -8.59
CA THR A 909 1.02 -29.03 -7.72
C THR A 909 1.59 -30.37 -7.27
N ILE A 910 2.78 -30.36 -6.68
CA ILE A 910 3.38 -31.50 -6.00
C ILE A 910 3.55 -31.19 -4.50
N ASP A 911 3.41 -32.20 -3.65
CA ASP A 911 3.77 -32.09 -2.23
C ASP A 911 5.28 -32.23 -2.07
N ARG A 912 5.95 -31.17 -1.61
CA ARG A 912 7.36 -31.22 -1.27
C ARG A 912 7.48 -31.52 0.22
N THR A 913 7.83 -32.76 0.56
CA THR A 913 8.32 -33.08 1.90
C THR A 913 9.83 -32.87 1.93
N ASP A 914 10.34 -32.22 2.98
CA ASP A 914 11.66 -31.58 3.16
C ASP A 914 12.95 -32.34 2.75
N ARG A 915 12.89 -33.54 2.15
CA ARG A 915 14.08 -34.29 1.71
C ARG A 915 13.95 -35.05 0.39
N ILE A 916 12.80 -35.10 -0.30
CA ILE A 916 12.66 -35.85 -1.58
C ILE A 916 11.68 -35.15 -2.53
N GLU A 917 12.06 -34.96 -3.81
CA GLU A 917 11.18 -34.46 -4.90
C GLU A 917 10.14 -35.49 -5.38
N THR A 918 9.64 -36.34 -4.48
CA THR A 918 8.71 -37.42 -4.82
C THR A 918 7.42 -37.30 -4.00
N GLY A 919 6.36 -36.87 -4.65
CA GLY A 919 5.00 -36.86 -4.12
C GLY A 919 3.99 -36.94 -5.27
N PRO A 920 2.73 -37.33 -5.02
CA PRO A 920 1.71 -37.37 -6.06
C PRO A 920 1.44 -35.97 -6.62
N VAL A 921 1.13 -35.88 -7.91
CA VAL A 921 0.64 -34.65 -8.53
C VAL A 921 -0.80 -34.44 -8.04
N ARG A 922 -1.04 -33.37 -7.29
CA ARG A 922 -2.36 -33.00 -6.80
C ARG A 922 -3.04 -32.11 -7.82
N LEU A 923 -4.19 -32.51 -8.33
CA LEU A 923 -5.06 -31.74 -9.19
C LEU A 923 -6.28 -31.26 -8.38
N PHE A 924 -6.47 -29.94 -8.31
CA PHE A 924 -7.62 -29.32 -7.65
C PHE A 924 -8.58 -28.76 -8.71
N ARG A 925 -9.88 -29.09 -8.60
CA ARG A 925 -10.96 -28.44 -9.35
C ARG A 925 -11.76 -27.52 -8.45
N VAL A 926 -11.88 -26.25 -8.82
CA VAL A 926 -12.61 -25.23 -8.07
C VAL A 926 -13.69 -24.61 -8.95
N PRO A 927 -14.98 -24.81 -8.65
CA PRO A 927 -16.06 -24.11 -9.34
C PRO A 927 -15.98 -22.61 -9.04
N LEU A 928 -15.93 -21.78 -10.07
CA LEU A 928 -16.02 -20.34 -9.91
C LEU A 928 -17.49 -19.91 -9.81
N PRO A 929 -17.81 -18.82 -9.09
CA PRO A 929 -19.19 -18.36 -8.95
C PRO A 929 -19.81 -18.02 -10.30
N ARG A 930 -21.05 -18.46 -10.55
CA ARG A 930 -21.83 -18.03 -11.73
C ARG A 930 -22.07 -16.53 -11.64
N ARG A 931 -21.61 -15.78 -12.63
CA ARG A 931 -21.78 -14.32 -12.68
C ARG A 931 -23.24 -13.99 -13.03
N PRO A 932 -23.86 -12.98 -12.38
CA PRO A 932 -25.08 -12.40 -12.93
C PRO A 932 -24.75 -11.83 -14.32
N ARG A 933 -25.58 -12.18 -15.31
CA ARG A 933 -25.44 -11.72 -16.69
C ARG A 933 -25.58 -10.21 -16.80
#